data_AF-A0AAW0D5J0-F1
#
_entry.id   AF-A0AAW0D5J0-F1
#
_cell.length_a   1.000
_cell.length_b   1.000
_cell.length_c   1.000
_cell.angle_alpha   90.00
_cell.angle_beta   90.00
_cell.angle_gamma   90.00
#
_symmetry.space_group_name_H-M   'P 1'
#
loop_
_entity.id
_entity.type
_entity.pdbx_description
1 polymer ?
#
loop_
_entity_poly.entity_id
_entity_poly.type
_entity_poly.pdbx_seq_one_letter_code
_entity_poly.pdbx_strand_id
1 'polypeptide(L)'
;QCAATSKDFVYWEDMNSWENPRTLWPSQLFDIRGVFDGSIMKNGYNGFPTTIYTGTFPSPLGSGTNEGVGAETQNMAYTEDDGASWIKLPFGTQDNPIIWQWPMNSLTGFRDPYIFTSPTLSNLSGNSSGATGDHFLTISSGIHGVGPRLLLYRQTSNDDVRAWTYLGPVISVSGPASFSSEGWSGNFGINFETASVTRLNEEGESLDPEDSSAVDFIGFGTEGGRDGYEGHWPLWSMVTYSASTNGSIQASINAVGVVDWGRAYATVPFPVEGNRSVLVGWTYEDDESLSLAAQRSYQGAFTLFRDLFLKVIRNVDPNAPGLHSAGNWVTRNEKDGSVSVLTLGQRIVREVTDEYRAKSVVSSPAPITFDGSEGYVPFSTQPTGRFYAIQSTLTWTGSTAAGDMPIAGLRVLTSDSEWTNIQFQPGNETLTVDRSHSSLISSYGNNADVAKLRLWPILNGNTSTIQSLNLTVIVDNSALEIYANDVAVITSRVYPWLSASLGAGFFVLPPSNGVGSGSVKYENVELWDGLVNAWPTKSYHTMSPNSQSSALPATTLVVLVLATWFLIQFRKARLNKKPLPPGPKGHWLFGPAIPKEHPWLKFEEWIQEYGPVVSFRKGRQLTVIVGRYDAAVQILEKEGAATADRPNHIAAGETLSGGMRTLLIPNGERLRRFRKALHSQLRPNVAVEYQPLQQINAQHHMLDLLKDPSNHMAHSQGYAASLILSLTYGIAVHTASNDPIVREVNDSQTNLGAALVPGAWMVDSFPILRLIPNYLLELRRQHQLELNLFKSQLEHVREQMISNKHVKACFGRMLIERQEEYKLTDDEAAYLAGSMFGAGAGTSASAISIMVMAAAAFPEAQKKVQEQLDSVVGPNKLPTFQDESVLMQVTAFYLETFRWQADSAAWFAHQATRDIVYDGYIIPAGAAIYGNHWSIARDPAIFPDPERFDPQRWLTADGTKIREDLKVFQFGFGRRVCPGSHVATKSLFINTALMLWSYRILPDQKNPLDTMAFTNTANTHPLPFSVRFEPRRDAKELEKLLQDM
;
A
#
# COMPACT_ATOMS: atom_id res chain seq x y z
N GLN A 1 3.95 26.41 -7.20
CA GLN A 1 4.90 26.86 -8.22
C GLN A 1 5.73 28.01 -7.66
N CYS A 2 7.04 27.91 -7.83
CA CYS A 2 8.02 28.97 -7.56
C CYS A 2 8.58 29.44 -8.90
N ALA A 3 9.06 30.69 -8.99
CA ALA A 3 9.57 31.22 -10.25
C ALA A 3 10.84 32.06 -10.07
N ALA A 4 11.65 32.08 -11.11
CA ALA A 4 12.84 32.91 -11.26
C ALA A 4 12.91 33.43 -12.69
N THR A 5 13.68 34.50 -12.90
CA THR A 5 13.92 35.09 -14.22
C THR A 5 15.41 35.11 -14.53
N SER A 6 15.72 35.03 -15.82
CA SER A 6 17.07 35.16 -16.35
C SER A 6 17.01 35.83 -17.72
N LYS A 7 18.04 36.61 -18.04
CA LYS A 7 18.21 37.24 -19.36
C LYS A 7 19.09 36.43 -20.31
N ASP A 8 19.83 35.46 -19.76
CA ASP A 8 20.91 34.75 -20.45
C ASP A 8 20.93 33.24 -20.15
N PHE A 9 19.97 32.73 -19.37
CA PHE A 9 19.93 31.36 -18.85
C PHE A 9 21.09 31.00 -17.90
N VAL A 10 21.99 31.95 -17.60
CA VAL A 10 23.18 31.73 -16.75
C VAL A 10 22.93 32.24 -15.35
N TYR A 11 22.54 33.51 -15.23
CA TYR A 11 22.32 34.18 -13.95
C TYR A 11 20.83 34.32 -13.68
N TRP A 12 20.42 33.91 -12.49
CA TRP A 12 19.02 33.82 -12.10
C TRP A 12 18.72 34.70 -10.88
N GLU A 13 17.54 35.31 -10.91
CA GLU A 13 16.97 36.07 -9.81
C GLU A 13 15.59 35.49 -9.46
N ASP A 14 15.32 35.23 -8.17
CA ASP A 14 13.99 34.79 -7.75
C ASP A 14 12.98 35.90 -8.08
N MET A 15 11.81 35.55 -8.64
CA MET A 15 10.80 36.57 -9.00
C MET A 15 10.29 37.36 -7.79
N ASN A 16 10.23 36.71 -6.63
CA ASN A 16 9.86 37.32 -5.35
C ASN A 16 11.07 37.37 -4.42
N SER A 17 11.19 36.43 -3.47
CA SER A 17 12.40 36.23 -2.67
C SER A 17 12.63 34.75 -2.38
N TRP A 18 13.84 34.36 -2.01
CA TRP A 18 14.13 32.97 -1.65
C TRP A 18 13.39 32.52 -0.37
N GLU A 19 13.01 33.46 0.51
CA GLU A 19 12.17 33.20 1.70
C GLU A 19 10.69 33.02 1.36
N ASN A 20 10.22 33.61 0.25
CA ASN A 20 8.85 33.46 -0.25
C ASN A 20 8.82 33.32 -1.79
N PRO A 21 9.30 32.19 -2.34
CA PRO A 21 9.56 32.09 -3.78
C PRO A 21 8.32 31.76 -4.63
N ARG A 22 7.14 31.59 -4.00
CA ARG A 22 5.92 31.11 -4.67
C ARG A 22 5.23 32.23 -5.45
N THR A 23 4.80 31.94 -6.66
CA THR A 23 4.03 32.87 -7.51
C THR A 23 2.62 32.36 -7.83
N LEU A 24 2.43 31.03 -7.81
CA LEU A 24 1.13 30.36 -7.97
C LEU A 24 1.06 29.15 -7.02
N TRP A 25 -0.02 29.03 -6.24
CA TRP A 25 -0.17 27.98 -5.22
C TRP A 25 -1.62 27.50 -5.08
N PRO A 26 -1.88 26.30 -4.50
CA PRO A 26 -3.22 25.82 -4.21
C PRO A 26 -4.04 26.82 -3.40
N SER A 27 -5.19 27.25 -3.92
CA SER A 27 -6.03 28.26 -3.26
C SER A 27 -7.52 28.15 -3.58
N GLN A 28 -7.90 27.30 -4.54
CA GLN A 28 -9.27 27.11 -4.99
C GLN A 28 -9.65 25.64 -4.91
N LEU A 29 -10.96 25.33 -4.88
CA LEU A 29 -11.44 23.95 -4.76
C LEU A 29 -10.87 23.03 -5.85
N PHE A 30 -10.79 23.52 -7.08
CA PHE A 30 -10.33 22.79 -8.26
C PHE A 30 -8.81 22.54 -8.29
N ASP A 31 -8.03 23.18 -7.42
CA ASP A 31 -6.57 23.00 -7.35
C ASP A 31 -6.04 22.78 -5.93
N ILE A 32 -6.91 22.54 -4.96
CA ILE A 32 -6.57 22.56 -3.53
C ILE A 32 -5.58 21.45 -3.15
N ARG A 33 -5.55 20.35 -3.91
CA ARG A 33 -4.57 19.28 -3.71
C ARG A 33 -3.20 19.67 -4.27
N GLY A 34 -3.17 20.44 -5.34
CA GLY A 34 -1.95 20.76 -6.08
C GLY A 34 -2.23 21.57 -7.33
N VAL A 35 -1.34 22.55 -7.55
CA VAL A 35 -1.14 23.24 -8.83
C VAL A 35 -0.03 22.48 -9.54
N PHE A 36 -0.40 21.67 -10.52
CA PHE A 36 0.51 20.82 -11.31
C PHE A 36 1.12 21.62 -12.47
N ASP A 37 1.73 20.93 -13.43
CA ASP A 37 2.36 21.55 -14.58
C ASP A 37 1.37 22.36 -15.44
N GLY A 38 1.93 23.29 -16.21
CA GLY A 38 1.19 24.17 -17.09
C GLY A 38 2.09 24.94 -18.03
N SER A 39 1.53 25.37 -19.14
CA SER A 39 2.26 26.11 -20.19
C SER A 39 1.67 27.50 -20.38
N ILE A 40 2.41 28.37 -21.09
CA ILE A 40 2.11 29.80 -21.18
C ILE A 40 1.63 30.15 -22.59
N MET A 41 0.48 30.80 -22.66
CA MET A 41 0.05 31.61 -23.80
C MET A 41 0.56 33.04 -23.59
N LYS A 42 1.51 33.48 -24.44
CA LYS A 42 2.13 34.82 -24.31
C LYS A 42 1.11 35.95 -24.39
N ASN A 43 0.14 35.85 -25.31
CA ASN A 43 -0.95 36.80 -25.50
C ASN A 43 -2.29 36.12 -25.20
N GLY A 44 -2.65 36.00 -23.92
CA GLY A 44 -3.82 35.26 -23.47
C GLY A 44 -4.99 36.12 -23.02
N TYR A 45 -5.55 35.81 -21.86
CA TYR A 45 -6.74 36.45 -21.31
C TYR A 45 -6.51 37.96 -21.11
N ASN A 46 -7.39 38.77 -21.70
CA ASN A 46 -7.27 40.24 -21.74
C ASN A 46 -5.92 40.76 -22.30
N GLY A 47 -5.23 39.96 -23.13
CA GLY A 47 -3.93 40.32 -23.71
C GLY A 47 -2.74 40.11 -22.78
N PHE A 48 -2.95 39.58 -21.57
CA PHE A 48 -1.88 39.29 -20.61
C PHE A 48 -1.29 37.90 -20.81
N PRO A 49 -0.02 37.67 -20.42
CA PRO A 49 0.52 36.32 -20.33
C PRO A 49 -0.35 35.46 -19.43
N THR A 50 -0.74 34.29 -19.95
CA THR A 50 -1.74 33.43 -19.32
C THR A 50 -1.24 32.00 -19.29
N THR A 51 -1.25 31.38 -18.12
CA THR A 51 -0.98 29.96 -17.96
C THR A 51 -2.27 29.16 -18.04
N ILE A 52 -2.23 28.03 -18.76
CA ILE A 52 -3.17 26.93 -18.55
C ILE A 52 -2.40 25.85 -17.80
N TYR A 53 -2.93 25.43 -16.65
CA TYR A 53 -2.27 24.47 -15.75
C TYR A 53 -3.25 23.44 -15.23
N THR A 54 -2.73 22.29 -14.80
CA THR A 54 -3.56 21.27 -14.14
C THR A 54 -3.81 21.63 -12.69
N GLY A 55 -5.08 21.80 -12.32
CA GLY A 55 -5.54 21.88 -10.94
C GLY A 55 -6.05 20.51 -10.48
N THR A 56 -5.63 20.10 -9.29
CA THR A 56 -5.98 18.78 -8.74
C THR A 56 -6.90 18.87 -7.52
N PHE A 57 -7.87 17.94 -7.46
CA PHE A 57 -8.83 17.78 -6.38
C PHE A 57 -8.46 16.60 -5.46
N PRO A 58 -8.83 16.59 -4.16
CA PRO A 58 -8.60 15.47 -3.25
C PRO A 58 -9.38 14.17 -3.61
N SER A 59 -8.90 13.43 -4.62
CA SER A 59 -9.39 12.15 -5.13
C SER A 59 -8.22 11.17 -5.33
N PRO A 60 -8.40 9.83 -5.47
CA PRO A 60 -7.33 8.99 -6.05
C PRO A 60 -6.80 9.63 -7.33
N LEU A 61 -5.48 9.69 -7.46
CA LEU A 61 -4.77 10.35 -8.57
C LEU A 61 -3.52 9.53 -8.87
N GLY A 62 -3.28 9.30 -10.16
CA GLY A 62 -2.11 8.59 -10.68
C GLY A 62 -2.46 7.32 -11.45
N SER A 63 -1.57 6.91 -12.36
CA SER A 63 -1.79 5.86 -13.36
C SER A 63 -2.09 4.47 -12.82
N GLY A 64 -1.68 4.18 -11.58
CA GLY A 64 -1.99 2.93 -10.87
C GLY A 64 -3.27 2.96 -10.06
N THR A 65 -4.01 4.07 -10.04
CA THR A 65 -5.19 4.27 -9.19
C THR A 65 -6.47 4.37 -10.02
N ASN A 66 -7.63 4.17 -9.40
CA ASN A 66 -8.92 4.37 -10.08
C ASN A 66 -9.30 5.86 -10.03
N GLU A 67 -8.63 6.65 -10.85
CA GLU A 67 -8.88 8.09 -10.97
C GLU A 67 -10.27 8.36 -11.57
N GLY A 68 -10.92 9.44 -11.14
CA GLY A 68 -12.25 9.83 -11.59
C GLY A 68 -12.26 11.21 -12.23
N VAL A 69 -13.25 11.45 -13.10
CA VAL A 69 -13.49 12.76 -13.73
C VAL A 69 -13.52 13.87 -12.67
N GLY A 70 -12.76 14.94 -12.91
CA GLY A 70 -12.63 16.08 -12.00
C GLY A 70 -11.53 15.94 -10.94
N ALA A 71 -10.83 14.79 -10.87
CA ALA A 71 -9.61 14.67 -10.07
C ALA A 71 -8.50 15.60 -10.60
N GLU A 72 -8.34 15.63 -11.91
CA GLU A 72 -7.47 16.55 -12.65
C GLU A 72 -8.32 17.38 -13.62
N THR A 73 -8.13 18.71 -13.59
CA THR A 73 -8.83 19.67 -14.45
C THR A 73 -7.85 20.72 -14.96
N GLN A 74 -8.11 21.32 -16.12
CA GLN A 74 -7.26 22.38 -16.68
C GLN A 74 -7.85 23.75 -16.35
N ASN A 75 -7.01 24.64 -15.82
CA ASN A 75 -7.39 25.91 -15.24
C ASN A 75 -6.52 27.04 -15.78
N MET A 76 -7.07 28.24 -15.82
CA MET A 76 -6.39 29.45 -16.29
C MET A 76 -6.02 30.38 -15.14
N ALA A 77 -4.83 30.96 -15.24
CA ALA A 77 -4.44 32.14 -14.49
C ALA A 77 -3.64 33.09 -15.39
N TYR A 78 -3.74 34.39 -15.17
CA TYR A 78 -3.02 35.40 -15.94
C TYR A 78 -2.19 36.29 -15.03
N THR A 79 -1.16 36.94 -15.58
CA THR A 79 -0.27 37.82 -14.84
C THR A 79 -0.29 39.24 -15.41
N GLU A 80 -0.41 40.24 -14.54
CA GLU A 80 -0.30 41.66 -14.91
C GLU A 80 1.08 42.25 -14.56
N ASP A 81 1.94 41.46 -13.89
CA ASP A 81 3.24 41.87 -13.33
C ASP A 81 4.39 40.95 -13.78
N ASP A 82 4.33 40.50 -15.04
CA ASP A 82 5.36 39.67 -15.69
C ASP A 82 5.72 38.37 -14.94
N GLY A 83 4.78 37.84 -14.15
CA GLY A 83 4.86 36.52 -13.51
C GLY A 83 5.21 36.57 -12.03
N ALA A 84 5.36 37.76 -11.42
CA ALA A 84 5.56 37.91 -9.98
C ALA A 84 4.34 37.43 -9.18
N SER A 85 3.13 37.59 -9.75
CA SER A 85 1.89 37.02 -9.23
C SER A 85 0.98 36.52 -10.36
N TRP A 86 0.07 35.60 -10.02
CA TRP A 86 -0.89 35.02 -10.97
C TRP A 86 -2.32 35.10 -10.44
N ILE A 87 -3.20 35.70 -11.23
CA ILE A 87 -4.63 35.86 -10.95
C ILE A 87 -5.38 34.70 -11.61
N LYS A 88 -5.89 33.77 -10.79
CA LYS A 88 -6.75 32.67 -11.27
C LYS A 88 -8.11 33.20 -11.69
N LEU A 89 -8.63 32.70 -12.81
CA LEU A 89 -10.03 32.96 -13.15
C LEU A 89 -10.96 32.39 -12.07
N PRO A 90 -12.15 32.99 -11.84
CA PRO A 90 -13.10 32.53 -10.83
C PRO A 90 -13.54 31.08 -11.03
N PHE A 91 -13.99 30.42 -9.96
CA PHE A 91 -14.64 29.12 -10.08
C PHE A 91 -16.08 29.29 -10.59
N GLY A 92 -16.43 28.65 -11.71
CA GLY A 92 -17.78 28.73 -12.26
C GLY A 92 -17.94 28.13 -13.65
N THR A 93 -19.18 28.11 -14.14
CA THR A 93 -19.54 27.49 -15.44
C THR A 93 -19.00 28.22 -16.66
N GLN A 94 -18.47 29.43 -16.50
CA GLN A 94 -17.92 30.25 -17.61
C GLN A 94 -16.41 30.50 -17.48
N ASP A 95 -15.78 30.02 -16.40
CA ASP A 95 -14.38 30.31 -16.07
C ASP A 95 -13.67 29.00 -15.67
N ASN A 96 -13.02 28.93 -14.50
CA ASN A 96 -12.31 27.73 -14.08
C ASN A 96 -13.25 26.67 -13.48
N PRO A 97 -12.98 25.37 -13.72
CA PRO A 97 -12.02 24.84 -14.69
C PRO A 97 -12.50 24.95 -16.15
N ILE A 98 -11.59 25.31 -17.07
CA ILE A 98 -11.92 25.49 -18.50
C ILE A 98 -11.98 24.17 -19.28
N ILE A 99 -11.25 23.14 -18.85
CA ILE A 99 -11.34 21.78 -19.39
C ILE A 99 -11.40 20.81 -18.22
N TRP A 100 -12.54 20.14 -18.03
CA TRP A 100 -12.76 19.25 -16.90
C TRP A 100 -13.41 17.92 -17.29
N GLN A 101 -14.07 17.86 -18.44
CA GLN A 101 -14.66 16.64 -18.96
C GLN A 101 -13.55 15.79 -19.59
N TRP A 102 -13.47 14.54 -19.16
CA TRP A 102 -12.65 13.57 -19.84
C TRP A 102 -13.24 13.27 -21.23
N PRO A 103 -12.43 13.35 -22.30
CA PRO A 103 -12.90 13.02 -23.63
C PRO A 103 -13.08 11.50 -23.84
N MET A 104 -12.55 10.68 -22.94
CA MET A 104 -12.58 9.22 -22.98
C MET A 104 -12.74 8.67 -21.55
N ASN A 105 -13.26 7.45 -21.42
CA ASN A 105 -13.40 6.80 -20.12
C ASN A 105 -12.09 6.14 -19.67
N SER A 106 -11.96 5.94 -18.37
CA SER A 106 -10.88 5.16 -17.75
C SER A 106 -9.48 5.70 -18.06
N LEU A 107 -9.31 7.02 -17.99
CA LEU A 107 -8.01 7.64 -18.16
C LEU A 107 -7.08 7.28 -16.99
N THR A 108 -5.79 7.08 -17.29
CA THR A 108 -4.72 6.89 -16.29
C THR A 108 -4.18 8.22 -15.74
N GLY A 109 -4.51 9.33 -16.41
CA GLY A 109 -4.11 10.69 -16.07
C GLY A 109 -4.73 11.66 -17.08
N PHE A 110 -4.84 12.93 -16.71
CA PHE A 110 -5.41 13.99 -17.51
C PHE A 110 -4.77 15.33 -17.12
N ARG A 111 -3.49 15.50 -17.44
CA ARG A 111 -2.65 16.59 -16.92
C ARG A 111 -1.65 17.17 -17.92
N ASP A 112 -0.90 18.14 -17.45
CA ASP A 112 0.24 18.80 -18.12
C ASP A 112 -0.14 19.43 -19.47
N PRO A 113 -1.05 20.42 -19.46
CA PRO A 113 -1.50 21.09 -20.67
C PRO A 113 -0.35 21.86 -21.33
N TYR A 114 0.00 21.49 -22.56
CA TYR A 114 1.04 22.16 -23.36
C TYR A 114 0.43 22.93 -24.54
N ILE A 115 0.52 24.26 -24.51
CA ILE A 115 -0.01 25.19 -25.49
C ILE A 115 1.07 25.49 -26.54
N PHE A 116 0.70 25.45 -27.81
CA PHE A 116 1.61 25.75 -28.91
C PHE A 116 0.84 26.21 -30.16
N THR A 117 1.58 26.80 -31.10
CA THR A 117 1.10 27.08 -32.46
C THR A 117 1.73 26.09 -33.42
N SER A 118 1.00 25.64 -34.44
CA SER A 118 1.55 24.73 -35.44
C SER A 118 0.99 25.04 -36.84
N PRO A 119 1.83 25.52 -37.77
CA PRO A 119 1.41 25.73 -39.16
C PRO A 119 0.95 24.42 -39.81
N THR A 120 1.64 23.30 -39.52
CA THR A 120 1.29 21.97 -40.03
C THR A 120 -0.13 21.56 -39.61
N LEU A 121 -0.45 21.68 -38.31
CA LEU A 121 -1.78 21.32 -37.81
C LEU A 121 -2.85 22.30 -38.28
N SER A 122 -2.54 23.60 -38.39
CA SER A 122 -3.46 24.61 -38.93
C SER A 122 -3.87 24.30 -40.36
N ASN A 123 -2.94 23.85 -41.22
CA ASN A 123 -3.22 23.46 -42.59
C ASN A 123 -4.06 22.17 -42.69
N LEU A 124 -3.85 21.21 -41.78
CA LEU A 124 -4.57 19.93 -41.77
C LEU A 124 -5.98 20.01 -41.16
N SER A 125 -6.18 20.90 -40.19
CA SER A 125 -7.43 21.04 -39.42
C SER A 125 -8.51 21.88 -40.12
N GLY A 126 -8.19 22.51 -41.26
CA GLY A 126 -9.12 23.29 -42.05
C GLY A 126 -10.15 22.43 -42.79
N ASN A 127 -11.26 22.06 -42.12
CA ASN A 127 -12.64 22.09 -42.66
C ASN A 127 -13.68 21.24 -41.89
N SER A 128 -13.33 20.43 -40.89
CA SER A 128 -14.27 19.43 -40.32
C SER A 128 -14.59 19.52 -38.82
N SER A 129 -13.78 20.17 -37.98
CA SER A 129 -13.99 20.24 -36.52
C SER A 129 -14.79 21.45 -36.02
N GLY A 130 -14.91 22.51 -36.84
CA GLY A 130 -15.55 23.78 -36.46
C GLY A 130 -14.70 24.71 -35.57
N ALA A 131 -13.53 24.27 -35.11
CA ALA A 131 -12.58 25.09 -34.34
C ALA A 131 -11.59 25.80 -35.28
N THR A 132 -11.40 27.11 -35.09
CA THR A 132 -10.62 27.98 -35.98
C THR A 132 -9.48 28.73 -35.31
N GLY A 133 -9.29 28.60 -34.00
CA GLY A 133 -8.24 29.31 -33.28
C GLY A 133 -6.82 28.88 -33.69
N ASP A 134 -5.86 29.76 -33.42
CA ASP A 134 -4.45 29.58 -33.83
C ASP A 134 -3.66 28.68 -32.86
N HIS A 135 -4.16 28.54 -31.63
CA HIS A 135 -3.49 27.73 -30.60
C HIS A 135 -4.03 26.31 -30.55
N PHE A 136 -3.11 25.39 -30.31
CA PHE A 136 -3.36 24.00 -29.95
C PHE A 136 -2.95 23.78 -28.51
N LEU A 137 -3.56 22.77 -27.90
CA LEU A 137 -3.25 22.34 -26.55
C LEU A 137 -3.23 20.83 -26.50
N THR A 138 -2.15 20.25 -25.99
CA THR A 138 -2.11 18.82 -25.68
C THR A 138 -2.32 18.57 -24.19
N ILE A 139 -2.99 17.47 -23.85
CA ILE A 139 -3.10 16.95 -22.47
C ILE A 139 -2.50 15.55 -22.44
N SER A 140 -1.53 15.34 -21.54
CA SER A 140 -0.85 14.08 -21.30
C SER A 140 -1.78 13.11 -20.56
N SER A 141 -1.86 11.86 -21.05
CA SER A 141 -2.84 10.89 -20.60
C SER A 141 -2.47 9.44 -20.96
N GLY A 142 -3.41 8.53 -20.74
CA GLY A 142 -3.39 7.12 -21.10
C GLY A 142 -4.74 6.49 -20.75
N ILE A 143 -4.92 5.23 -21.12
CA ILE A 143 -6.14 4.46 -20.84
C ILE A 143 -5.76 3.19 -20.12
N HIS A 144 -6.41 2.92 -18.98
CA HIS A 144 -6.13 1.74 -18.18
C HIS A 144 -6.26 0.46 -19.01
N GLY A 145 -5.22 -0.39 -18.95
CA GLY A 145 -5.16 -1.65 -19.68
C GLY A 145 -4.97 -1.51 -21.20
N VAL A 146 -4.83 -0.29 -21.73
CA VAL A 146 -4.61 -0.06 -23.17
C VAL A 146 -3.28 0.63 -23.44
N GLY A 147 -2.87 1.64 -22.67
CA GLY A 147 -1.59 2.35 -22.87
C GLY A 147 -1.74 3.87 -23.01
N PRO A 148 -0.64 4.59 -23.25
CA PRO A 148 -0.58 6.05 -23.14
C PRO A 148 -1.28 6.75 -24.31
N ARG A 149 -1.77 7.98 -24.07
CA ARG A 149 -2.51 8.82 -25.01
C ARG A 149 -2.03 10.26 -24.91
N LEU A 150 -1.82 10.90 -26.05
CA LEU A 150 -1.66 12.35 -26.11
C LEU A 150 -2.92 12.95 -26.70
N LEU A 151 -3.67 13.70 -25.90
CA LEU A 151 -4.98 14.24 -26.27
C LEU A 151 -4.79 15.62 -26.89
N LEU A 152 -5.30 15.85 -28.10
CA LEU A 152 -5.15 17.11 -28.80
C LEU A 152 -6.45 17.93 -28.77
N TYR A 153 -6.30 19.20 -28.44
CA TYR A 153 -7.33 20.23 -28.46
C TYR A 153 -6.88 21.37 -29.37
N ARG A 154 -7.86 22.07 -29.95
CA ARG A 154 -7.66 23.33 -30.65
C ARG A 154 -8.52 24.40 -30.03
N GLN A 155 -7.99 25.61 -29.88
CA GLN A 155 -8.76 26.77 -29.44
C GLN A 155 -9.97 26.94 -30.37
N THR A 156 -11.17 27.06 -29.79
CA THR A 156 -12.41 27.06 -30.58
C THR A 156 -12.46 28.26 -31.53
N SER A 157 -12.13 29.45 -31.04
CA SER A 157 -11.92 30.66 -31.86
C SER A 157 -10.88 31.57 -31.19
N ASN A 158 -10.25 32.45 -31.98
CA ASN A 158 -9.29 33.43 -31.45
C ASN A 158 -9.93 34.45 -30.48
N ASP A 159 -11.25 34.62 -30.52
CA ASP A 159 -11.97 35.58 -29.68
C ASP A 159 -12.18 35.09 -28.22
N ASP A 160 -12.07 33.77 -27.97
CA ASP A 160 -12.25 33.20 -26.64
C ASP A 160 -11.14 32.21 -26.28
N VAL A 161 -10.20 32.67 -25.46
CA VAL A 161 -9.05 31.88 -24.97
C VAL A 161 -9.44 30.79 -23.97
N ARG A 162 -10.70 30.76 -23.51
CA ARG A 162 -11.22 29.74 -22.58
C ARG A 162 -11.84 28.55 -23.30
N ALA A 163 -12.22 28.70 -24.56
CA ALA A 163 -12.95 27.69 -25.31
C ALA A 163 -11.99 26.77 -26.07
N TRP A 164 -12.04 25.47 -25.77
CA TRP A 164 -11.17 24.45 -26.37
C TRP A 164 -11.98 23.28 -26.92
N THR A 165 -11.77 22.97 -28.20
CA THR A 165 -12.43 21.87 -28.90
C THR A 165 -11.50 20.67 -28.96
N TYR A 166 -11.94 19.53 -28.42
CA TYR A 166 -11.22 18.27 -28.50
C TYR A 166 -11.19 17.74 -29.94
N LEU A 167 -10.00 17.43 -30.46
CA LEU A 167 -9.80 16.89 -31.81
C LEU A 167 -9.59 15.37 -31.83
N GLY A 168 -9.21 14.77 -30.71
CA GLY A 168 -8.88 13.33 -30.65
C GLY A 168 -7.50 13.05 -30.06
N PRO A 169 -7.15 11.77 -29.89
CA PRO A 169 -5.81 11.39 -29.46
C PRO A 169 -4.83 11.50 -30.65
N VAL A 170 -3.86 12.42 -30.57
CA VAL A 170 -2.85 12.61 -31.62
C VAL A 170 -1.81 11.49 -31.60
N ILE A 171 -1.45 10.98 -30.42
CA ILE A 171 -0.68 9.74 -30.27
C ILE A 171 -1.52 8.71 -29.52
N SER A 172 -1.53 7.48 -30.06
CA SER A 172 -2.15 6.31 -29.44
C SER A 172 -1.21 5.11 -29.55
N VAL A 173 -0.62 4.71 -28.42
CA VAL A 173 0.23 3.51 -28.34
C VAL A 173 -0.49 2.42 -27.54
N SER A 174 -0.31 1.16 -27.93
CA SER A 174 -0.89 0.01 -27.22
C SER A 174 0.17 -0.66 -26.34
N GLY A 175 -0.08 -0.66 -25.02
CA GLY A 175 0.73 -1.28 -23.98
C GLY A 175 2.10 -0.63 -23.75
N PRO A 176 2.85 -1.12 -22.74
CA PRO A 176 4.23 -0.73 -22.51
C PRO A 176 5.12 -1.35 -23.58
N ALA A 177 5.19 -0.70 -24.73
CA ALA A 177 5.96 -1.14 -25.89
C ALA A 177 7.19 -0.27 -26.11
N SER A 178 8.24 -0.86 -26.69
CA SER A 178 9.38 -0.12 -27.24
C SER A 178 9.22 -0.01 -28.74
N PHE A 179 9.58 1.15 -29.31
CA PHE A 179 9.57 1.36 -30.76
C PHE A 179 10.70 0.57 -31.45
N SER A 180 11.86 0.50 -30.80
CA SER A 180 13.02 -0.27 -31.24
C SER A 180 13.26 -1.46 -30.32
N SER A 181 13.57 -2.62 -30.90
CA SER A 181 14.00 -3.81 -30.15
C SER A 181 15.49 -3.76 -29.75
N GLU A 182 16.27 -2.84 -30.32
CA GLU A 182 17.71 -2.66 -30.07
C GLU A 182 18.01 -1.66 -28.94
N GLY A 183 16.97 -1.19 -28.23
CA GLY A 183 17.11 -0.36 -27.03
C GLY A 183 17.27 1.15 -27.28
N TRP A 184 17.12 1.65 -28.51
CA TRP A 184 17.29 3.07 -28.87
C TRP A 184 16.19 4.01 -28.36
N SER A 185 15.02 3.47 -27.99
CA SER A 185 13.77 4.24 -27.90
C SER A 185 13.10 4.23 -26.53
N GLY A 186 13.76 3.70 -25.48
CA GLY A 186 13.12 3.46 -24.19
C GLY A 186 11.82 2.65 -24.32
N ASN A 187 10.81 2.98 -23.51
CA ASN A 187 9.49 2.34 -23.52
C ASN A 187 8.36 3.36 -23.34
N PHE A 188 7.27 3.18 -24.08
CA PHE A 188 6.10 4.07 -24.02
C PHE A 188 5.33 4.02 -22.70
N GLY A 189 5.54 3.00 -21.87
CA GLY A 189 4.91 2.88 -20.57
C GLY A 189 3.39 2.73 -20.65
N ILE A 190 2.69 3.21 -19.63
CA ILE A 190 1.22 3.10 -19.52
C ILE A 190 0.50 4.45 -19.61
N ASN A 191 1.21 5.55 -19.33
CA ASN A 191 0.67 6.91 -19.32
C ASN A 191 1.77 7.91 -19.73
N PHE A 192 1.37 9.00 -20.40
CA PHE A 192 2.26 10.12 -20.71
C PHE A 192 2.17 11.23 -19.66
N GLU A 193 3.28 11.94 -19.49
CA GLU A 193 3.41 13.15 -18.68
C GLU A 193 4.23 14.20 -19.45
N THR A 194 4.00 15.47 -19.13
CA THR A 194 4.76 16.65 -19.63
C THR A 194 5.04 16.60 -21.14
N ALA A 195 4.04 16.22 -21.94
CA ALA A 195 4.20 16.08 -23.37
C ALA A 195 4.23 17.45 -24.06
N SER A 196 5.12 17.60 -25.04
CA SER A 196 5.39 18.84 -25.75
C SER A 196 5.42 18.64 -27.25
N VAL A 197 5.14 19.70 -28.01
CA VAL A 197 5.22 19.71 -29.48
C VAL A 197 6.16 20.82 -29.94
N THR A 198 7.02 20.51 -30.90
CA THR A 198 7.91 21.49 -31.55
C THR A 198 8.15 21.11 -33.01
N ARG A 199 8.60 22.04 -33.84
CA ARG A 199 8.94 21.83 -35.25
C ARG A 199 10.32 22.39 -35.51
N LEU A 200 11.25 21.55 -35.97
CA LEU A 200 12.68 21.87 -36.00
C LEU A 200 13.30 21.66 -37.38
N ASN A 201 14.21 22.55 -37.77
CA ASN A 201 15.17 22.38 -38.87
C ASN A 201 16.61 22.39 -38.31
N GLU A 202 17.63 22.44 -39.18
CA GLU A 202 19.04 22.36 -38.75
C GLU A 202 19.48 23.57 -37.89
N GLU A 203 18.82 24.71 -38.08
CA GLU A 203 19.10 25.97 -37.39
C GLU A 203 18.42 26.07 -36.02
N GLY A 204 17.23 25.46 -35.85
CA GLY A 204 16.46 25.52 -34.61
C GLY A 204 14.96 25.29 -34.85
N GLU A 205 14.13 26.14 -34.25
CA GLU A 205 12.67 26.14 -34.44
C GLU A 205 12.31 26.70 -35.83
N SER A 206 11.36 26.07 -36.50
CA SER A 206 10.83 26.58 -37.77
C SER A 206 9.31 26.49 -37.77
N LEU A 207 8.67 27.66 -37.72
CA LEU A 207 7.22 27.83 -37.86
C LEU A 207 6.84 28.34 -39.26
N ASP A 208 7.77 28.29 -40.23
CA ASP A 208 7.48 28.57 -41.63
C ASP A 208 6.77 27.34 -42.24
N PRO A 209 5.51 27.44 -42.70
CA PRO A 209 4.81 26.33 -43.33
C PRO A 209 5.47 25.85 -44.64
N GLU A 210 6.28 26.68 -45.29
CA GLU A 210 6.95 26.36 -46.56
C GLU A 210 8.34 25.71 -46.35
N ASP A 211 8.83 25.65 -45.10
CA ASP A 211 10.11 25.03 -44.79
C ASP A 211 10.01 23.50 -44.85
N SER A 212 10.30 22.97 -46.05
CA SER A 212 10.36 21.54 -46.33
C SER A 212 11.51 20.80 -45.63
N SER A 213 12.47 21.51 -45.03
CA SER A 213 13.55 20.90 -44.26
C SER A 213 13.16 20.62 -42.81
N ALA A 214 12.10 21.29 -42.32
CA ALA A 214 11.65 21.18 -40.95
C ALA A 214 10.83 19.89 -40.69
N VAL A 215 11.04 19.30 -39.52
CA VAL A 215 10.42 18.06 -39.05
C VAL A 215 9.65 18.32 -37.77
N ASP A 216 8.47 17.71 -37.63
CA ASP A 216 7.67 17.81 -36.41
C ASP A 216 8.15 16.79 -35.37
N PHE A 217 8.28 17.26 -34.12
CA PHE A 217 8.67 16.45 -32.98
C PHE A 217 7.62 16.53 -31.87
N ILE A 218 7.44 15.42 -31.17
CA ILE A 218 6.67 15.35 -29.93
C ILE A 218 7.58 14.78 -28.84
N GLY A 219 7.79 15.56 -27.77
CA GLY A 219 8.42 15.11 -26.53
C GLY A 219 7.36 14.58 -25.56
N PHE A 220 7.68 13.56 -24.77
CA PHE A 220 6.79 13.06 -23.72
C PHE A 220 7.57 12.28 -22.66
N GLY A 221 7.26 12.53 -21.40
CA GLY A 221 7.58 11.62 -20.31
C GLY A 221 6.67 10.40 -20.37
N THR A 222 7.19 9.22 -20.02
CA THR A 222 6.40 8.00 -19.84
C THR A 222 6.60 7.41 -18.45
N GLU A 223 5.55 6.82 -17.88
CA GLU A 223 5.58 6.14 -16.59
C GLU A 223 5.25 4.64 -16.72
N GLY A 224 5.83 3.81 -15.85
CA GLY A 224 5.54 2.37 -15.75
C GLY A 224 6.23 1.47 -16.77
N GLY A 225 7.24 1.98 -17.48
CA GLY A 225 7.98 1.27 -18.53
C GLY A 225 9.50 1.18 -18.32
N ARG A 226 10.00 1.44 -17.11
CA ARG A 226 11.44 1.46 -16.79
C ARG A 226 11.74 0.82 -15.44
N ASP A 227 12.81 0.03 -15.38
CA ASP A 227 13.36 -0.45 -14.11
C ASP A 227 14.34 0.59 -13.54
N GLY A 228 14.18 0.94 -12.26
CA GLY A 228 14.89 2.07 -11.63
C GLY A 228 14.45 3.42 -12.21
N TYR A 229 15.20 4.50 -11.92
CA TYR A 229 14.93 5.85 -12.44
C TYR A 229 13.49 6.33 -12.13
N GLU A 230 12.98 5.95 -10.95
CA GLU A 230 11.60 6.17 -10.52
C GLU A 230 10.52 5.64 -11.49
N GLY A 231 10.87 4.74 -12.41
CA GLY A 231 9.94 4.18 -13.41
C GLY A 231 9.72 5.05 -14.66
N HIS A 232 10.59 6.05 -14.90
CA HIS A 232 10.35 7.13 -15.85
C HIS A 232 11.31 7.16 -17.06
N TRP A 233 10.76 7.38 -18.26
CA TRP A 233 11.54 7.70 -19.48
C TRP A 233 11.18 9.08 -20.06
N PRO A 234 12.13 10.03 -20.20
CA PRO A 234 11.91 11.23 -21.00
C PRO A 234 12.19 10.92 -22.48
N LEU A 235 11.14 10.80 -23.30
CA LEU A 235 11.25 10.40 -24.70
C LEU A 235 10.95 11.55 -25.65
N TRP A 236 11.38 11.38 -26.91
CA TRP A 236 10.97 12.20 -28.03
C TRP A 236 10.66 11.33 -29.24
N SER A 237 9.80 11.83 -30.12
CA SER A 237 9.42 11.19 -31.38
C SER A 237 9.48 12.19 -32.53
N MET A 238 10.03 11.78 -33.68
CA MET A 238 9.73 12.42 -34.96
C MET A 238 8.37 11.92 -35.44
N VAL A 239 7.54 12.82 -35.95
CA VAL A 239 6.18 12.48 -36.39
C VAL A 239 5.81 13.10 -37.71
N THR A 240 4.88 12.44 -38.41
CA THR A 240 4.16 13.00 -39.55
C THR A 240 2.67 13.05 -39.22
N TYR A 241 2.06 14.24 -39.31
CA TYR A 241 0.64 14.42 -39.04
C TYR A 241 -0.23 14.04 -40.24
N SER A 242 -1.39 13.46 -39.97
CA SER A 242 -2.43 13.21 -40.96
C SER A 242 -3.81 13.54 -40.37
N ALA A 243 -4.71 14.03 -41.22
CA ALA A 243 -6.10 14.28 -40.85
C ALA A 243 -7.00 13.10 -41.26
N SER A 244 -7.89 12.72 -40.37
CA SER A 244 -8.96 11.76 -40.63
C SER A 244 -10.21 12.45 -41.20
N THR A 245 -11.06 11.67 -41.86
CA THR A 245 -12.32 12.16 -42.46
C THR A 245 -13.31 12.73 -41.43
N ASN A 246 -13.21 12.32 -40.16
CA ASN A 246 -14.01 12.83 -39.05
C ASN A 246 -13.42 14.09 -38.37
N GLY A 247 -12.31 14.63 -38.90
CA GLY A 247 -11.65 15.81 -38.36
C GLY A 247 -10.67 15.56 -37.22
N SER A 248 -10.45 14.31 -36.81
CA SER A 248 -9.38 14.00 -35.86
C SER A 248 -8.00 14.02 -36.53
N ILE A 249 -6.98 14.43 -35.78
CA ILE A 249 -5.58 14.43 -36.25
C ILE A 249 -4.82 13.30 -35.57
N GLN A 250 -4.02 12.56 -36.34
CA GLN A 250 -3.13 11.51 -35.85
C GLN A 250 -1.69 11.82 -36.23
N ALA A 251 -0.75 11.45 -35.37
CA ALA A 251 0.67 11.49 -35.61
C ALA A 251 1.20 10.08 -35.87
N SER A 252 1.77 9.86 -37.05
CA SER A 252 2.53 8.64 -37.36
C SER A 252 3.95 8.79 -36.83
N ILE A 253 4.39 7.87 -35.97
CA ILE A 253 5.72 7.87 -35.36
C ILE A 253 6.75 7.37 -36.39
N ASN A 254 7.76 8.20 -36.70
CA ASN A 254 8.81 7.88 -37.67
C ASN A 254 10.12 7.42 -37.01
N ALA A 255 10.45 7.99 -35.85
CA ALA A 255 11.60 7.62 -35.03
C ALA A 255 11.31 7.97 -33.57
N VAL A 256 11.91 7.23 -32.63
CA VAL A 256 11.76 7.48 -31.19
C VAL A 256 13.12 7.40 -30.53
N GLY A 257 13.45 8.42 -29.75
CA GLY A 257 14.65 8.47 -28.94
C GLY A 257 14.38 8.89 -27.51
N VAL A 258 15.46 8.99 -26.75
CA VAL A 258 15.47 9.41 -25.36
C VAL A 258 16.06 10.81 -25.29
N VAL A 259 15.39 11.72 -24.57
CA VAL A 259 15.87 13.11 -24.37
C VAL A 259 17.08 13.10 -23.44
N ASP A 260 16.99 12.35 -22.34
CA ASP A 260 18.07 12.16 -21.37
C ASP A 260 18.03 10.74 -20.81
N TRP A 261 19.16 10.04 -20.88
CA TRP A 261 19.24 8.63 -20.50
C TRP A 261 19.45 8.41 -19.01
N GLY A 262 19.75 9.45 -18.25
CA GLY A 262 20.04 9.34 -16.82
C GLY A 262 18.84 9.67 -15.93
N ARG A 263 19.14 10.36 -14.83
CA ARG A 263 18.26 10.81 -13.75
C ARG A 263 17.68 12.19 -14.05
N ALA A 264 17.01 12.30 -15.19
CA ALA A 264 16.25 13.49 -15.59
C ALA A 264 14.87 13.08 -16.13
N TYR A 265 13.88 13.92 -15.90
CA TYR A 265 12.49 13.74 -16.34
C TYR A 265 11.79 15.10 -16.48
N ALA A 266 10.50 15.08 -16.82
CA ALA A 266 9.66 16.28 -16.95
C ALA A 266 10.30 17.35 -17.86
N THR A 267 10.75 16.92 -19.05
CA THR A 267 11.47 17.79 -19.99
C THR A 267 10.49 18.55 -20.85
N VAL A 268 10.62 19.88 -20.90
CA VAL A 268 9.71 20.74 -21.66
C VAL A 268 10.52 21.76 -22.48
N PRO A 269 10.31 21.83 -23.81
CA PRO A 269 10.81 22.90 -24.65
C PRO A 269 9.89 24.13 -24.64
N PHE A 270 10.46 25.31 -24.90
CA PHE A 270 9.70 26.53 -25.13
C PHE A 270 10.37 27.42 -26.18
N PRO A 271 9.59 28.23 -26.92
CA PRO A 271 10.13 29.09 -27.98
C PRO A 271 10.83 30.33 -27.41
N VAL A 272 12.05 30.56 -27.89
CA VAL A 272 12.92 31.68 -27.56
C VAL A 272 13.22 32.50 -28.82
N GLU A 273 13.47 33.79 -28.65
CA GLU A 273 13.80 34.71 -29.76
C GLU A 273 14.96 34.17 -30.63
N GLY A 274 14.90 34.44 -31.92
CA GLY A 274 15.88 33.95 -32.90
C GLY A 274 15.59 32.55 -33.42
N ASN A 275 14.31 32.14 -33.47
CA ASN A 275 13.86 30.85 -33.98
C ASN A 275 14.51 29.67 -33.23
N ARG A 276 14.47 29.72 -31.88
CA ARG A 276 15.06 28.70 -31.01
C ARG A 276 13.97 27.98 -30.22
N SER A 277 14.12 26.67 -30.07
CA SER A 277 13.34 25.87 -29.12
C SER A 277 14.28 25.41 -28.01
N VAL A 278 14.11 25.97 -26.81
CA VAL A 278 14.99 25.69 -25.67
C VAL A 278 14.32 24.73 -24.71
N LEU A 279 14.97 23.60 -24.42
CA LEU A 279 14.51 22.54 -23.53
C LEU A 279 15.19 22.63 -22.16
N VAL A 280 14.41 22.38 -21.12
CA VAL A 280 14.89 22.16 -19.75
C VAL A 280 14.18 20.96 -19.16
N GLY A 281 14.85 20.21 -18.29
CA GLY A 281 14.26 19.12 -17.52
C GLY A 281 14.54 19.24 -16.03
N TRP A 282 13.86 18.41 -15.25
CA TRP A 282 14.13 18.23 -13.84
C TRP A 282 15.07 17.05 -13.65
N THR A 283 16.17 17.26 -12.91
CA THR A 283 17.01 16.17 -12.40
C THR A 283 16.75 15.94 -10.93
N TYR A 284 16.25 14.74 -10.61
CA TYR A 284 16.04 14.28 -9.24
C TYR A 284 17.35 13.79 -8.59
N GLU A 285 17.35 13.68 -7.27
CA GLU A 285 18.49 13.15 -6.52
C GLU A 285 18.55 11.61 -6.63
N ASP A 286 19.73 11.01 -6.47
CA ASP A 286 19.85 9.54 -6.36
C ASP A 286 19.78 9.05 -4.91
N ASP A 287 18.69 9.40 -4.23
CA ASP A 287 18.39 9.02 -2.85
C ASP A 287 16.92 8.61 -2.73
N GLU A 288 16.54 7.56 -3.49
CA GLU A 288 15.14 7.10 -3.59
C GLU A 288 14.55 6.70 -2.22
N SER A 289 15.40 6.34 -1.26
CA SER A 289 15.02 6.03 0.12
C SER A 289 14.80 7.26 1.01
N LEU A 290 15.12 8.46 0.51
CA LEU A 290 15.11 9.73 1.24
C LEU A 290 15.99 9.70 2.50
N SER A 291 17.07 8.92 2.49
CA SER A 291 17.95 8.68 3.64
C SER A 291 18.69 9.94 4.10
N LEU A 292 19.08 10.79 3.15
CA LEU A 292 19.85 12.01 3.39
C LEU A 292 19.14 13.28 2.89
N ALA A 293 17.88 13.16 2.46
CA ALA A 293 17.08 14.28 2.00
C ALA A 293 16.93 15.37 3.08
N ALA A 294 16.67 14.99 4.33
CA ALA A 294 16.54 15.94 5.43
C ALA A 294 17.86 16.67 5.73
N GLN A 295 18.98 15.94 5.68
CA GLN A 295 20.32 16.48 5.92
C GLN A 295 20.74 17.44 4.80
N ARG A 296 20.34 17.17 3.55
CA ARG A 296 20.55 18.09 2.41
C ARG A 296 19.62 19.30 2.46
N SER A 297 18.40 19.15 2.98
CA SER A 297 17.37 20.20 3.08
C SER A 297 16.88 20.77 1.73
N TYR A 298 17.21 20.12 0.62
CA TYR A 298 16.65 20.33 -0.71
C TYR A 298 16.59 19.00 -1.47
N GLN A 299 15.82 18.95 -2.56
CA GLN A 299 15.77 17.83 -3.49
C GLN A 299 15.61 18.35 -4.91
N GLY A 300 16.46 17.89 -5.82
CA GLY A 300 16.35 18.15 -7.25
C GLY A 300 16.98 19.47 -7.68
N ALA A 301 17.23 19.55 -8.98
CA ALA A 301 17.69 20.73 -9.70
C ALA A 301 17.12 20.70 -11.13
N PHE A 302 17.31 21.76 -11.90
CA PHE A 302 17.11 21.68 -13.35
C PHE A 302 18.36 21.13 -14.03
N THR A 303 18.17 20.49 -15.17
CA THR A 303 19.25 20.27 -16.14
C THR A 303 19.72 21.63 -16.67
N LEU A 304 20.88 21.66 -17.33
CA LEU A 304 21.20 22.79 -18.18
C LEU A 304 20.14 22.97 -19.28
N PHE A 305 19.94 24.21 -19.69
CA PHE A 305 19.06 24.59 -20.80
C PHE A 305 19.70 24.18 -22.13
N ARG A 306 18.90 23.62 -23.05
CA ARG A 306 19.39 22.96 -24.27
C ARG A 306 18.68 23.52 -25.50
N ASP A 307 19.43 24.03 -26.48
CA ASP A 307 18.88 24.30 -27.81
C ASP A 307 18.56 22.98 -28.52
N LEU A 308 17.31 22.86 -28.98
CA LEU A 308 16.86 21.79 -29.85
C LEU A 308 16.99 22.18 -31.32
N PHE A 309 17.42 21.23 -32.14
CA PHE A 309 17.55 21.39 -33.59
C PHE A 309 17.47 20.02 -34.28
N LEU A 310 17.28 19.98 -35.59
CA LEU A 310 17.38 18.76 -36.39
C LEU A 310 18.86 18.46 -36.66
N LYS A 311 19.41 17.41 -36.06
CA LYS A 311 20.79 17.00 -36.33
C LYS A 311 20.82 16.20 -37.64
N VAL A 312 21.54 16.72 -38.64
CA VAL A 312 21.75 16.05 -39.93
C VAL A 312 23.21 15.60 -40.05
N ILE A 313 23.43 14.29 -40.01
CA ILE A 313 24.73 13.65 -40.19
C ILE A 313 24.83 13.24 -41.67
N ARG A 314 25.66 13.96 -42.42
CA ARG A 314 25.81 13.79 -43.88
C ARG A 314 26.86 12.74 -44.22
N ASN A 315 26.80 12.22 -45.45
CA ASN A 315 27.77 11.27 -46.01
C ASN A 315 27.93 9.99 -45.18
N VAL A 316 26.85 9.49 -44.57
CA VAL A 316 26.88 8.22 -43.86
C VAL A 316 27.00 7.09 -44.89
N ASP A 317 27.87 6.11 -44.60
CA ASP A 317 28.05 4.94 -45.45
C ASP A 317 26.71 4.20 -45.63
N PRO A 318 26.19 4.05 -46.87
CA PRO A 318 24.92 3.36 -47.10
C PRO A 318 24.93 1.89 -46.65
N ASN A 319 26.10 1.30 -46.44
CA ASN A 319 26.25 -0.07 -45.95
C ASN A 319 26.47 -0.15 -44.44
N ALA A 320 26.35 0.97 -43.71
CA ALA A 320 26.52 1.00 -42.26
C ALA A 320 25.53 0.01 -41.59
N PRO A 321 26.02 -0.90 -40.72
CA PRO A 321 25.16 -1.86 -40.04
C PRO A 321 24.03 -1.18 -39.26
N GLY A 322 22.82 -1.69 -39.41
CA GLY A 322 21.64 -1.16 -38.71
C GLY A 322 21.18 0.23 -39.16
N LEU A 323 21.69 0.79 -40.26
CA LEU A 323 21.29 2.11 -40.77
C LEU A 323 19.77 2.26 -40.99
N HIS A 324 19.14 1.18 -41.43
CA HIS A 324 17.69 1.13 -41.69
C HIS A 324 16.90 0.41 -40.59
N SER A 325 17.53 0.07 -39.45
CA SER A 325 16.82 -0.44 -38.28
C SER A 325 15.90 0.65 -37.69
N ALA A 326 14.80 0.24 -37.06
CA ALA A 326 13.99 1.16 -36.27
C ALA A 326 14.81 1.67 -35.07
N GLY A 327 14.95 2.98 -34.94
CA GLY A 327 15.76 3.62 -33.91
C GLY A 327 15.36 5.07 -33.65
N ASN A 328 16.30 5.85 -33.14
CA ASN A 328 16.13 7.27 -32.88
C ASN A 328 16.61 8.14 -34.07
N TRP A 329 16.46 7.68 -35.30
CA TRP A 329 16.78 8.44 -36.50
C TRP A 329 15.92 8.01 -37.69
N VAL A 330 15.95 8.83 -38.74
CA VAL A 330 15.46 8.49 -40.08
C VAL A 330 16.56 8.74 -41.10
N THR A 331 16.50 8.07 -42.26
CA THR A 331 17.47 8.25 -43.34
C THR A 331 16.88 9.07 -44.48
N ARG A 332 17.68 9.99 -45.04
CA ARG A 332 17.34 10.76 -46.24
C ARG A 332 18.38 10.51 -47.32
N ASN A 333 17.93 10.09 -48.51
CA ASN A 333 18.79 10.02 -49.69
C ASN A 333 18.98 11.42 -50.25
N GLU A 334 20.22 11.85 -50.40
CA GLU A 334 20.59 13.13 -50.97
C GLU A 334 20.65 13.06 -52.50
N LYS A 335 20.55 14.22 -53.16
CA LYS A 335 20.51 14.31 -54.63
C LYS A 335 21.79 13.79 -55.31
N ASP A 336 22.91 13.81 -54.60
CA ASP A 336 24.21 13.31 -55.06
C ASP A 336 24.40 11.80 -54.84
N GLY A 337 23.38 11.11 -54.31
CA GLY A 337 23.41 9.68 -54.02
C GLY A 337 24.00 9.30 -52.66
N SER A 338 24.43 10.27 -51.86
CA SER A 338 24.84 10.05 -50.48
C SER A 338 23.63 9.85 -49.56
N VAL A 339 23.85 9.27 -48.37
CA VAL A 339 22.80 9.07 -47.35
C VAL A 339 23.09 9.97 -46.15
N SER A 340 22.07 10.70 -45.72
CA SER A 340 22.07 11.48 -44.48
C SER A 340 21.23 10.79 -43.40
N VAL A 341 21.69 10.85 -42.16
CA VAL A 341 20.93 10.44 -40.97
C VAL A 341 20.40 11.68 -40.26
N LEU A 342 19.09 11.70 -40.00
CA LEU A 342 18.37 12.77 -39.32
C LEU A 342 17.98 12.29 -37.93
N THR A 343 18.31 13.04 -36.88
CA THR A 343 17.94 12.75 -35.48
C THR A 343 17.65 14.06 -34.71
N LEU A 344 17.15 13.97 -33.48
CA LEU A 344 17.03 15.14 -32.60
C LEU A 344 18.41 15.56 -32.13
N GLY A 345 18.76 16.83 -32.36
CA GLY A 345 19.95 17.49 -31.83
C GLY A 345 19.64 18.21 -30.52
N GLN A 346 20.53 18.08 -29.55
CA GLN A 346 20.49 18.77 -28.26
C GLN A 346 21.88 19.29 -27.92
N ARG A 347 22.01 20.60 -27.69
CA ARG A 347 23.26 21.22 -27.22
C ARG A 347 22.96 22.22 -26.12
N ILE A 348 23.88 22.37 -25.16
CA ILE A 348 23.76 23.41 -24.12
C ILE A 348 23.59 24.78 -24.81
N VAL A 349 22.69 25.62 -24.29
CA VAL A 349 22.52 26.97 -24.83
C VAL A 349 23.86 27.72 -24.81
N ARG A 350 24.17 28.39 -25.93
CA ARG A 350 25.49 29.02 -26.13
C ARG A 350 25.85 30.02 -25.02
N GLU A 351 24.85 30.70 -24.48
CA GLU A 351 25.02 31.68 -23.42
C GLU A 351 25.69 31.06 -22.19
N VAL A 352 25.28 29.84 -21.82
CA VAL A 352 25.86 29.07 -20.71
C VAL A 352 27.27 28.62 -21.03
N THR A 353 27.52 28.04 -22.23
CA THR A 353 28.86 27.53 -22.56
C THR A 353 29.89 28.65 -22.69
N ASP A 354 29.52 29.78 -23.29
CA ASP A 354 30.39 30.92 -23.48
C ASP A 354 30.76 31.54 -22.13
N GLU A 355 29.77 31.72 -21.24
CA GLU A 355 29.99 32.31 -19.92
C GLU A 355 30.76 31.34 -18.99
N TYR A 356 30.45 30.04 -19.00
CA TYR A 356 31.20 29.02 -18.24
C TYR A 356 32.67 29.03 -18.63
N ARG A 357 32.97 29.03 -19.94
CA ARG A 357 34.34 29.09 -20.43
C ARG A 357 35.02 30.41 -20.07
N ALA A 358 34.31 31.54 -20.18
CA ALA A 358 34.85 32.87 -19.91
C ALA A 358 35.18 33.13 -18.44
N LYS A 359 34.42 32.53 -17.51
CA LYS A 359 34.61 32.69 -16.06
C LYS A 359 35.50 31.63 -15.42
N SER A 360 35.71 30.51 -16.10
CA SER A 360 36.58 29.44 -15.62
C SER A 360 38.05 29.69 -15.91
N VAL A 361 38.91 29.05 -15.13
CA VAL A 361 40.33 28.88 -15.50
C VAL A 361 40.41 27.76 -16.55
N VAL A 362 40.72 28.14 -17.79
CA VAL A 362 40.82 27.20 -18.91
C VAL A 362 42.23 26.63 -18.99
N SER A 363 42.32 25.30 -19.05
CA SER A 363 43.57 24.56 -19.33
C SER A 363 43.35 23.55 -20.45
N SER A 364 44.41 23.25 -21.22
CA SER A 364 44.34 22.34 -22.36
C SER A 364 45.33 21.19 -22.19
N PRO A 365 44.91 20.07 -21.58
CA PRO A 365 45.71 18.85 -21.52
C PRO A 365 46.22 18.44 -22.92
N ALA A 366 47.47 17.99 -23.00
CA ALA A 366 48.07 17.61 -24.27
C ALA A 366 47.33 16.41 -24.90
N PRO A 367 47.18 16.37 -26.25
CA PRO A 367 46.66 15.20 -26.94
C PRO A 367 47.46 13.94 -26.60
N ILE A 368 46.76 12.81 -26.45
CA ILE A 368 47.35 11.53 -26.08
C ILE A 368 46.69 10.38 -26.83
N THR A 369 47.47 9.37 -27.20
CA THR A 369 46.99 8.14 -27.83
C THR A 369 47.24 6.95 -26.91
N PHE A 370 46.26 6.06 -26.78
CA PHE A 370 46.37 4.81 -26.04
C PHE A 370 46.21 3.62 -26.97
N ASP A 371 47.13 2.65 -26.87
CA ASP A 371 47.16 1.44 -27.69
C ASP A 371 46.36 0.27 -27.05
N GLY A 372 45.26 0.58 -26.37
CA GLY A 372 44.33 -0.41 -25.80
C GLY A 372 44.74 -1.06 -24.47
N SER A 373 45.78 -0.56 -23.79
CA SER A 373 46.09 -0.95 -22.41
C SER A 373 45.19 -0.22 -21.40
N GLU A 374 44.84 -0.90 -20.31
CA GLU A 374 44.14 -0.27 -19.19
C GLU A 374 44.98 0.85 -18.58
N GLY A 375 44.38 2.02 -18.38
CA GLY A 375 45.08 3.14 -17.79
C GLY A 375 44.17 4.29 -17.39
N TYR A 376 44.54 4.93 -16.27
CA TYR A 376 44.07 6.26 -15.89
C TYR A 376 45.27 7.21 -15.90
N VAL A 377 45.15 8.30 -16.66
CA VAL A 377 46.19 9.33 -16.75
C VAL A 377 45.57 10.66 -16.32
N PRO A 378 45.90 11.17 -15.11
CA PRO A 378 45.43 12.47 -14.66
C PRO A 378 45.82 13.57 -15.66
N PHE A 379 44.95 14.56 -15.84
CA PHE A 379 45.33 15.77 -16.57
C PHE A 379 46.50 16.48 -15.91
N SER A 380 47.31 17.18 -16.72
CA SER A 380 48.42 18.00 -16.24
C SER A 380 47.98 19.15 -15.33
N THR A 381 46.73 19.60 -15.48
CA THR A 381 46.05 20.54 -14.58
C THR A 381 44.80 19.86 -14.03
N GLN A 382 44.59 19.95 -12.72
CA GLN A 382 43.45 19.33 -12.02
C GLN A 382 42.43 20.39 -11.59
N PRO A 383 41.13 20.04 -11.48
CA PRO A 383 40.12 20.94 -10.92
C PRO A 383 40.45 21.34 -9.47
N THR A 384 40.10 22.57 -9.09
CA THR A 384 40.29 23.07 -7.72
C THR A 384 39.05 22.89 -6.85
N GLY A 385 37.90 22.62 -7.46
CA GLY A 385 36.63 22.33 -6.80
C GLY A 385 35.79 21.34 -7.58
N ARG A 386 34.52 21.21 -7.20
CA ARG A 386 33.55 20.32 -7.86
C ARG A 386 32.69 21.04 -8.90
N PHE A 387 33.20 22.15 -9.45
CA PHE A 387 32.50 22.97 -10.43
C PHE A 387 33.42 23.13 -11.61
N TYR A 388 33.27 22.28 -12.63
CA TYR A 388 34.11 22.36 -13.82
C TYR A 388 33.45 21.70 -15.03
N ALA A 389 33.95 22.02 -16.23
CA ALA A 389 33.56 21.38 -17.46
C ALA A 389 34.77 20.79 -18.19
N ILE A 390 34.58 19.69 -18.91
CA ILE A 390 35.59 19.10 -19.77
C ILE A 390 35.02 18.93 -21.16
N GLN A 391 35.71 19.45 -22.18
CA GLN A 391 35.45 19.13 -23.57
C GLN A 391 36.56 18.25 -24.11
N SER A 392 36.23 17.26 -24.94
CA SER A 392 37.22 16.39 -25.60
C SER A 392 36.68 15.77 -26.88
N THR A 393 37.57 15.45 -27.81
CA THR A 393 37.28 14.66 -29.01
C THR A 393 38.07 13.35 -28.94
N LEU A 394 37.36 12.22 -29.02
CA LEU A 394 37.96 10.89 -29.07
C LEU A 394 37.82 10.31 -30.49
N THR A 395 38.92 9.79 -31.03
CA THR A 395 38.95 9.14 -32.35
C THR A 395 39.59 7.76 -32.23
N TRP A 396 38.85 6.73 -32.65
CA TRP A 396 39.34 5.35 -32.68
C TRP A 396 40.00 5.03 -34.02
N THR A 397 41.14 4.34 -33.98
CA THR A 397 41.88 3.91 -35.18
C THR A 397 42.43 2.49 -35.01
N GLY A 398 42.88 1.85 -36.09
CA GLY A 398 43.61 0.56 -36.02
C GLY A 398 42.77 -0.72 -36.11
N SER A 399 41.44 -0.63 -36.16
CA SER A 399 40.55 -1.75 -36.54
C SER A 399 39.32 -1.23 -37.29
N THR A 400 38.67 -2.09 -38.08
CA THR A 400 37.34 -1.81 -38.67
C THR A 400 36.20 -2.51 -37.92
N ALA A 401 36.52 -3.41 -36.99
CA ALA A 401 35.54 -4.09 -36.15
C ALA A 401 35.37 -3.35 -34.82
N ALA A 402 34.14 -2.88 -34.53
CA ALA A 402 33.85 -2.10 -33.33
C ALA A 402 34.14 -2.85 -32.01
N GLY A 403 34.07 -4.19 -32.01
CA GLY A 403 34.38 -5.04 -30.86
C GLY A 403 35.86 -5.12 -30.49
N ASP A 404 36.76 -4.78 -31.41
CA ASP A 404 38.22 -4.80 -31.20
C ASP A 404 38.76 -3.44 -30.73
N MET A 405 37.87 -2.44 -30.63
CA MET A 405 38.22 -1.10 -30.20
C MET A 405 38.26 -1.00 -28.66
N PRO A 406 39.23 -0.24 -28.10
CA PRO A 406 39.29 -0.01 -26.66
C PRO A 406 38.07 0.80 -26.17
N ILE A 407 37.69 0.56 -24.92
CA ILE A 407 36.69 1.36 -24.21
C ILE A 407 37.41 2.60 -23.68
N ALA A 408 36.85 3.79 -23.90
CA ALA A 408 37.56 5.03 -23.65
C ALA A 408 36.64 6.16 -23.20
N GLY A 409 37.16 7.07 -22.39
CA GLY A 409 36.48 8.28 -21.97
C GLY A 409 37.23 9.03 -20.88
N LEU A 410 36.49 9.58 -19.92
CA LEU A 410 37.01 10.47 -18.88
C LEU A 410 36.68 9.91 -17.50
N ARG A 411 37.62 10.04 -16.56
CA ARG A 411 37.36 9.81 -15.13
C ARG A 411 37.31 11.16 -14.42
N VAL A 412 36.29 11.37 -13.59
CA VAL A 412 36.00 12.63 -12.88
C VAL A 412 35.77 12.40 -11.39
N LEU A 413 35.81 13.47 -10.59
CA LEU A 413 35.62 13.45 -9.13
C LEU A 413 36.51 12.40 -8.44
N THR A 414 37.79 12.39 -8.83
CA THR A 414 38.73 11.31 -8.50
C THR A 414 39.54 11.60 -7.25
N SER A 415 39.67 10.59 -6.39
CA SER A 415 40.68 10.44 -5.34
C SER A 415 41.17 8.98 -5.30
N ASP A 416 41.97 8.62 -4.31
CA ASP A 416 42.43 7.24 -4.11
C ASP A 416 41.28 6.26 -3.81
N SER A 417 40.11 6.73 -3.39
CA SER A 417 39.00 5.89 -2.91
C SER A 417 37.65 6.16 -3.56
N GLU A 418 37.50 7.28 -4.29
CA GLU A 418 36.26 7.62 -4.98
C GLU A 418 36.56 8.10 -6.41
N TRP A 419 35.75 7.68 -7.38
CA TRP A 419 35.81 8.17 -8.77
C TRP A 419 34.54 7.84 -9.54
N THR A 420 34.31 8.55 -10.64
CA THR A 420 33.26 8.25 -11.61
C THR A 420 33.87 8.10 -13.00
N ASN A 421 33.58 7.00 -13.69
CA ASN A 421 34.04 6.79 -15.07
C ASN A 421 32.93 7.11 -16.06
N ILE A 422 33.24 7.94 -17.05
CA ILE A 422 32.38 8.23 -18.20
C ILE A 422 33.06 7.61 -19.40
N GLN A 423 32.48 6.55 -19.96
CA GLN A 423 33.15 5.73 -20.95
C GLN A 423 32.23 5.37 -22.12
N PHE A 424 32.79 5.39 -23.33
CA PHE A 424 32.12 4.89 -24.52
C PHE A 424 32.72 3.54 -24.93
N GLN A 425 31.83 2.59 -25.21
CA GLN A 425 32.19 1.26 -25.72
C GLN A 425 31.69 1.12 -27.16
N PRO A 426 32.58 1.19 -28.17
CA PRO A 426 32.18 1.08 -29.57
C PRO A 426 31.47 -0.24 -29.91
N GLY A 427 31.93 -1.36 -29.35
CA GLY A 427 31.38 -2.69 -29.67
C GLY A 427 29.90 -2.88 -29.33
N ASN A 428 29.40 -2.19 -28.31
CA ASN A 428 27.99 -2.25 -27.89
C ASN A 428 27.22 -0.95 -28.18
N GLU A 429 27.89 0.07 -28.71
CA GLU A 429 27.32 1.39 -28.99
C GLU A 429 26.68 2.02 -27.74
N THR A 430 27.42 1.98 -26.63
CA THR A 430 26.96 2.44 -25.32
C THR A 430 27.90 3.47 -24.70
N LEU A 431 27.34 4.61 -24.31
CA LEU A 431 27.96 5.58 -23.42
C LEU A 431 27.50 5.28 -21.99
N THR A 432 28.43 5.11 -21.05
CA THR A 432 28.15 4.67 -19.68
C THR A 432 28.76 5.63 -18.67
N VAL A 433 28.00 5.97 -17.64
CA VAL A 433 28.48 6.60 -16.41
C VAL A 433 28.53 5.51 -15.34
N ASP A 434 29.72 4.96 -15.08
CA ASP A 434 29.94 3.97 -14.03
C ASP A 434 30.13 4.67 -12.68
N ARG A 435 29.21 4.35 -11.77
CA ARG A 435 29.10 4.96 -10.44
C ARG A 435 29.43 4.02 -9.30
N SER A 436 29.94 2.83 -9.60
CA SER A 436 30.29 1.81 -8.60
C SER A 436 31.25 2.30 -7.51
N HIS A 437 32.06 3.32 -7.81
CA HIS A 437 33.03 3.91 -6.90
C HIS A 437 32.81 5.42 -6.67
N SER A 438 31.64 5.97 -7.03
CA SER A 438 31.43 7.42 -6.99
C SER A 438 31.26 8.02 -5.59
N SER A 439 30.98 7.19 -4.57
CA SER A 439 30.85 7.66 -3.20
C SER A 439 31.15 6.55 -2.18
N LEU A 440 31.77 6.92 -1.06
CA LEU A 440 31.85 6.10 0.14
C LEU A 440 30.52 6.04 0.91
N ILE A 441 29.57 6.94 0.61
CA ILE A 441 28.24 6.94 1.22
C ILE A 441 27.35 5.94 0.47
N SER A 442 27.10 4.79 1.11
CA SER A 442 26.38 3.68 0.48
C SER A 442 24.87 3.84 0.38
N SER A 443 24.28 4.93 0.92
CA SER A 443 22.83 5.17 0.84
C SER A 443 22.40 5.74 -0.51
N TYR A 444 23.32 6.34 -1.27
CA TYR A 444 23.04 6.81 -2.62
C TYR A 444 23.11 5.65 -3.62
N GLY A 445 22.34 5.75 -4.71
CA GLY A 445 22.42 4.78 -5.79
C GLY A 445 23.80 4.79 -6.46
N ASN A 446 24.26 3.60 -6.87
CA ASN A 446 25.54 3.39 -7.54
C ASN A 446 25.41 2.62 -8.86
N ASN A 447 24.18 2.42 -9.34
CA ASN A 447 23.92 1.79 -10.63
C ASN A 447 24.48 2.64 -11.77
N ALA A 448 25.05 1.99 -12.79
CA ALA A 448 25.56 2.67 -13.97
C ALA A 448 24.40 3.27 -14.79
N ASP A 449 24.59 4.49 -15.28
CA ASP A 449 23.68 5.11 -16.25
C ASP A 449 24.19 4.83 -17.66
N VAL A 450 23.31 4.37 -18.55
CA VAL A 450 23.71 3.86 -19.88
C VAL A 450 22.86 4.49 -20.97
N ALA A 451 23.50 5.14 -21.93
CA ALA A 451 22.91 5.66 -23.15
C ALA A 451 23.33 4.85 -24.37
N LYS A 452 22.42 4.66 -25.31
CA LYS A 452 22.76 4.19 -26.66
C LYS A 452 23.29 5.37 -27.51
N LEU A 453 24.42 5.16 -28.16
CA LEU A 453 25.02 6.13 -29.07
C LEU A 453 25.76 5.41 -30.18
N ARG A 454 25.38 5.68 -31.44
CA ARG A 454 26.06 5.19 -32.63
C ARG A 454 27.03 6.23 -33.16
N LEU A 455 28.27 5.81 -33.40
CA LEU A 455 29.24 6.59 -34.17
C LEU A 455 29.17 6.13 -35.62
N TRP A 456 28.63 6.97 -36.50
CA TRP A 456 28.36 6.59 -37.88
C TRP A 456 29.64 6.46 -38.71
N PRO A 457 29.77 5.44 -39.58
CA PRO A 457 30.82 5.44 -40.61
C PRO A 457 30.54 6.56 -41.62
N ILE A 458 31.48 7.49 -41.75
CA ILE A 458 31.39 8.63 -42.66
C ILE A 458 32.28 8.39 -43.88
N LEU A 459 31.72 8.56 -45.07
CA LEU A 459 32.43 8.45 -46.34
C LEU A 459 33.25 9.72 -46.62
N ASN A 460 34.54 9.51 -46.83
CA ASN A 460 35.49 10.49 -47.36
C ASN A 460 36.05 9.94 -48.67
N GLY A 461 35.42 10.28 -49.80
CA GLY A 461 35.71 9.66 -51.09
C GLY A 461 35.38 8.17 -51.09
N ASN A 462 36.38 7.30 -51.34
CA ASN A 462 36.21 5.84 -51.33
C ASN A 462 36.57 5.19 -49.97
N THR A 463 36.87 5.99 -48.95
CA THR A 463 37.26 5.50 -47.62
C THR A 463 36.19 5.82 -46.58
N SER A 464 35.89 4.86 -45.71
CA SER A 464 34.90 4.99 -44.62
C SER A 464 35.64 5.08 -43.29
N THR A 465 35.39 6.14 -42.53
CA THR A 465 36.00 6.37 -41.21
C THR A 465 34.91 6.53 -40.16
N ILE A 466 35.06 5.89 -39.00
CA ILE A 466 34.12 6.03 -37.89
C ILE A 466 34.12 7.47 -37.39
N GLN A 467 32.94 8.05 -37.19
CA GLN A 467 32.76 9.38 -36.60
C GLN A 467 33.48 9.49 -35.25
N SER A 468 34.17 10.60 -35.01
CA SER A 468 34.74 10.90 -33.68
C SER A 468 33.63 11.10 -32.63
N LEU A 469 33.96 10.83 -31.37
CA LEU A 469 33.10 11.16 -30.22
C LEU A 469 33.53 12.51 -29.66
N ASN A 470 32.69 13.52 -29.83
CA ASN A 470 32.79 14.78 -29.10
C ASN A 470 32.03 14.65 -27.79
N LEU A 471 32.75 14.78 -26.68
CA LEU A 471 32.24 14.61 -25.33
C LEU A 471 32.38 15.93 -24.57
N THR A 472 31.26 16.43 -24.04
CA THR A 472 31.24 17.52 -23.06
C THR A 472 30.73 16.97 -21.73
N VAL A 473 31.48 17.16 -20.66
CA VAL A 473 31.14 16.72 -19.30
C VAL A 473 31.06 17.94 -18.41
N ILE A 474 29.93 18.16 -17.74
CA ILE A 474 29.73 19.23 -16.78
C ILE A 474 29.62 18.60 -15.39
N VAL A 475 30.49 19.03 -14.48
CA VAL A 475 30.46 18.66 -13.07
C VAL A 475 30.02 19.89 -12.29
N ASP A 476 28.80 19.85 -11.74
CA ASP A 476 28.24 20.87 -10.86
C ASP A 476 27.88 20.25 -9.51
N ASN A 477 28.91 20.18 -8.67
CA ASN A 477 28.94 19.52 -7.38
C ASN A 477 28.54 18.04 -7.44
N SER A 478 27.24 17.76 -7.34
CA SER A 478 26.68 16.41 -7.46
C SER A 478 25.99 16.12 -8.78
N ALA A 479 25.61 17.16 -9.53
CA ALA A 479 25.04 17.00 -10.85
C ALA A 479 26.17 16.74 -11.85
N LEU A 480 26.00 15.70 -12.67
CA LEU A 480 26.96 15.31 -13.69
C LEU A 480 26.21 15.19 -15.02
N GLU A 481 26.39 16.16 -15.92
CA GLU A 481 25.73 16.16 -17.24
C GLU A 481 26.75 15.84 -18.34
N ILE A 482 26.45 14.81 -19.15
CA ILE A 482 27.30 14.34 -20.24
C ILE A 482 26.57 14.53 -21.56
N TYR A 483 27.20 15.23 -22.50
CA TYR A 483 26.71 15.46 -23.85
C TYR A 483 27.66 14.82 -24.85
N ALA A 484 27.11 13.98 -25.74
CA ALA A 484 27.88 13.27 -26.76
C ALA A 484 27.31 13.54 -28.15
N ASN A 485 28.15 14.12 -29.03
CA ASN A 485 27.84 14.44 -30.43
C ASN A 485 26.57 15.28 -30.67
N ASP A 486 26.10 16.00 -29.65
CA ASP A 486 24.80 16.69 -29.60
C ASP A 486 23.58 15.75 -29.77
N VAL A 487 23.74 14.44 -29.53
CA VAL A 487 22.66 13.45 -29.74
C VAL A 487 22.30 12.74 -28.44
N ALA A 488 23.29 12.18 -27.74
CA ALA A 488 23.06 11.48 -26.49
C ALA A 488 23.39 12.38 -25.30
N VAL A 489 22.48 12.42 -24.34
CA VAL A 489 22.66 13.14 -23.07
C VAL A 489 22.44 12.18 -21.89
N ILE A 490 23.31 12.24 -20.89
CA ILE A 490 23.13 11.55 -19.60
C ILE A 490 23.28 12.58 -18.49
N THR A 491 22.21 12.81 -17.73
CA THR A 491 22.27 13.54 -16.47
C THR A 491 22.34 12.54 -15.31
N SER A 492 23.40 12.58 -14.51
CA SER A 492 23.60 11.68 -13.38
C SER A 492 23.78 12.44 -12.07
N ARG A 493 23.77 11.69 -10.96
CA ARG A 493 23.99 12.20 -9.60
C ARG A 493 25.12 11.43 -8.92
N VAL A 494 26.13 12.16 -8.46
CA VAL A 494 27.34 11.61 -7.85
C VAL A 494 27.69 12.38 -6.58
N TYR A 495 27.87 11.68 -5.46
CA TYR A 495 28.04 12.34 -4.15
C TYR A 495 29.32 11.91 -3.45
N PRO A 496 30.51 12.15 -4.01
CA PRO A 496 31.76 11.80 -3.34
C PRO A 496 31.84 12.50 -1.98
N TRP A 497 32.22 11.74 -0.96
CA TRP A 497 32.32 12.24 0.41
C TRP A 497 33.61 13.00 0.66
N LEU A 498 34.73 12.53 0.11
CA LEU A 498 36.03 13.08 0.41
C LEU A 498 36.21 14.44 -0.27
N SER A 499 36.69 15.42 0.47
CA SER A 499 37.05 16.74 -0.09
C SER A 499 38.15 16.64 -1.14
N ALA A 500 38.94 15.56 -1.13
CA ALA A 500 40.01 15.29 -2.09
C ALA A 500 39.49 14.71 -3.43
N SER A 501 38.23 14.27 -3.51
CA SER A 501 37.63 13.67 -4.72
C SER A 501 37.27 14.75 -5.74
N LEU A 502 38.30 15.37 -6.32
CA LEU A 502 38.21 16.48 -7.26
C LEU A 502 38.86 16.17 -8.62
N GLY A 503 39.66 15.11 -8.70
CA GLY A 503 40.55 14.89 -9.84
C GLY A 503 39.82 14.50 -11.13
N ALA A 504 40.44 14.80 -12.26
CA ALA A 504 39.99 14.46 -13.59
C ALA A 504 41.12 13.95 -14.50
N GLY A 505 40.82 13.06 -15.43
CA GLY A 505 41.82 12.55 -16.37
C GLY A 505 41.28 11.64 -17.46
N PHE A 506 42.20 11.23 -18.33
CA PHE A 506 41.95 10.26 -19.39
C PHE A 506 41.74 8.87 -18.81
N PHE A 507 40.80 8.11 -19.37
CA PHE A 507 40.51 6.76 -18.91
C PHE A 507 40.32 5.81 -20.09
N VAL A 508 41.07 4.71 -20.10
CA VAL A 508 40.98 3.68 -21.14
C VAL A 508 40.96 2.29 -20.48
N LEU A 509 40.11 1.42 -21.01
CA LEU A 509 40.05 0.00 -20.70
C LEU A 509 40.30 -0.81 -21.98
N PRO A 510 40.80 -2.05 -21.85
CA PRO A 510 40.96 -2.94 -22.98
C PRO A 510 39.61 -3.22 -23.67
N PRO A 511 39.64 -3.66 -24.94
CA PRO A 511 38.44 -4.08 -25.66
C PRO A 511 37.69 -5.17 -24.90
N SER A 512 36.36 -5.20 -25.03
CA SER A 512 35.51 -6.14 -24.29
C SER A 512 35.76 -7.63 -24.61
N ASN A 513 36.38 -7.93 -25.76
CA ASN A 513 36.78 -9.29 -26.13
C ASN A 513 38.18 -9.69 -25.59
N GLY A 514 38.89 -8.78 -24.92
CA GLY A 514 40.21 -9.01 -24.33
C GLY A 514 41.37 -9.15 -25.32
N VAL A 515 41.12 -9.08 -26.63
CA VAL A 515 42.12 -9.25 -27.70
C VAL A 515 41.81 -8.27 -28.82
N GLY A 516 42.41 -7.08 -28.80
CA GLY A 516 42.23 -6.10 -29.87
C GLY A 516 43.49 -5.29 -30.17
N SER A 517 43.57 -4.80 -31.41
CA SER A 517 44.69 -4.01 -31.95
C SER A 517 44.33 -2.54 -32.19
N GLY A 518 43.16 -2.10 -31.73
CA GLY A 518 42.70 -0.72 -31.87
C GLY A 518 43.39 0.24 -30.90
N SER A 519 43.47 1.51 -31.29
CA SER A 519 43.93 2.61 -30.43
C SER A 519 42.86 3.70 -30.36
N VAL A 520 42.92 4.52 -29.31
CA VAL A 520 42.08 5.71 -29.16
C VAL A 520 42.95 6.94 -28.95
N LYS A 521 42.65 8.00 -29.70
CA LYS A 521 43.33 9.28 -29.61
C LYS A 521 42.40 10.32 -29.00
N TYR A 522 42.87 11.00 -27.97
CA TYR A 522 42.21 12.15 -27.34
C TYR A 522 42.79 13.44 -27.91
N GLU A 523 41.91 14.32 -28.40
CA GLU A 523 42.25 15.62 -28.97
C GLU A 523 41.28 16.69 -28.48
N ASN A 524 41.60 17.96 -28.73
CA ASN A 524 40.77 19.12 -28.39
C ASN A 524 40.29 19.11 -26.93
N VAL A 525 41.17 18.72 -26.01
CA VAL A 525 40.82 18.62 -24.59
C VAL A 525 40.94 19.98 -23.94
N GLU A 526 39.84 20.47 -23.39
CA GLU A 526 39.81 21.66 -22.54
C GLU A 526 39.17 21.31 -21.18
N LEU A 527 39.77 21.77 -20.09
CA LEU A 527 39.21 21.76 -18.74
C LEU A 527 38.92 23.20 -18.33
N TRP A 528 37.67 23.48 -17.96
CA TRP A 528 37.19 24.78 -17.48
C TRP A 528 36.90 24.67 -15.98
N ASP A 529 37.82 25.13 -15.13
CA ASP A 529 37.70 25.04 -13.67
C ASP A 529 37.04 26.30 -13.06
N GLY A 530 35.95 26.13 -12.33
CA GLY A 530 35.25 27.17 -11.56
C GLY A 530 33.79 27.40 -11.96
N LEU A 531 33.45 27.29 -13.24
CA LEU A 531 32.14 27.64 -13.82
C LEU A 531 31.67 29.04 -13.37
N VAL A 532 30.41 29.18 -12.95
CA VAL A 532 29.79 30.45 -12.54
C VAL A 532 28.97 30.27 -11.28
N ASN A 533 28.76 31.35 -10.53
CA ASN A 533 27.71 31.41 -9.52
C ASN A 533 26.40 31.84 -10.19
N ALA A 534 25.54 30.88 -10.54
CA ALA A 534 24.26 31.13 -11.19
C ALA A 534 23.27 31.95 -10.34
N TRP A 535 23.49 32.06 -9.02
CA TRP A 535 22.63 32.80 -8.08
C TRP A 535 23.45 33.84 -7.30
N PRO A 536 23.92 34.92 -7.95
CA PRO A 536 24.87 35.87 -7.35
C PRO A 536 24.32 36.63 -6.14
N THR A 537 23.00 36.74 -6.01
CA THR A 537 22.31 37.45 -4.92
C THR A 537 22.00 36.55 -3.71
N LYS A 538 22.15 35.22 -3.83
CA LYS A 538 21.88 34.27 -2.75
C LYS A 538 23.10 34.07 -1.87
N SER A 539 22.87 33.99 -0.56
CA SER A 539 23.89 33.51 0.38
C SER A 539 24.04 31.99 0.28
N TYR A 540 25.21 31.44 0.62
CA TYR A 540 25.49 29.99 0.56
C TYR A 540 24.52 29.14 1.39
N HIS A 541 23.92 29.71 2.43
CA HIS A 541 22.89 29.07 3.25
C HIS A 541 21.57 29.82 3.13
N THR A 542 20.78 29.50 2.11
CA THR A 542 19.38 29.95 1.97
C THR A 542 18.39 29.00 2.67
N MET A 543 18.81 28.43 3.81
CA MET A 543 17.88 27.71 4.68
C MET A 543 17.05 28.74 5.45
N SER A 544 15.73 28.73 5.24
CA SER A 544 14.84 29.50 6.11
C SER A 544 15.00 28.97 7.54
N PRO A 545 15.29 29.82 8.55
CA PRO A 545 15.29 29.42 9.96
C PRO A 545 13.95 28.83 10.44
N ASN A 546 12.89 28.91 9.61
CA ASN A 546 11.52 28.53 9.92
C ASN A 546 11.02 27.27 9.20
N SER A 547 11.90 26.39 8.69
CA SER A 547 11.46 25.08 8.16
C SER A 547 11.19 24.01 9.23
N GLN A 548 11.38 24.32 10.52
CA GLN A 548 10.46 23.80 11.54
C GLN A 548 9.20 24.65 11.49
N SER A 549 8.14 24.12 10.89
CA SER A 549 6.82 24.73 10.85
C SER A 549 6.35 25.15 12.25
N SER A 550 6.58 26.42 12.58
CA SER A 550 5.98 27.12 13.71
C SER A 550 4.86 28.00 13.15
N ALA A 551 3.75 27.37 12.78
CA ALA A 551 2.56 28.05 12.27
C ALA A 551 1.55 28.34 13.39
N LEU A 552 1.77 29.42 14.15
CA LEU A 552 0.76 30.14 14.96
C LEU A 552 1.17 31.62 14.93
N PRO A 553 0.42 32.53 14.25
CA PRO A 553 -0.90 32.94 14.74
C PRO A 553 -1.96 33.22 13.65
N ALA A 554 -1.92 32.55 12.49
CA ALA A 554 -3.04 32.53 11.52
C ALA A 554 -4.01 31.34 11.78
N THR A 555 -3.51 30.32 12.48
CA THR A 555 -4.25 29.12 12.88
C THR A 555 -5.36 29.45 13.87
N THR A 556 -5.28 30.46 14.73
CA THR A 556 -6.36 30.75 15.70
C THR A 556 -7.63 31.28 15.02
N LEU A 557 -7.50 32.13 13.98
CA LEU A 557 -8.65 32.69 13.26
C LEU A 557 -9.24 31.69 12.27
N VAL A 558 -8.39 30.95 11.56
CA VAL A 558 -8.81 29.87 10.65
C VAL A 558 -9.38 28.69 11.45
N VAL A 559 -8.85 28.35 12.62
CA VAL A 559 -9.45 27.37 13.53
C VAL A 559 -10.75 27.89 14.10
N LEU A 560 -10.92 29.18 14.39
CA LEU A 560 -12.22 29.70 14.85
C LEU A 560 -13.27 29.70 13.73
N VAL A 561 -12.90 30.06 12.50
CA VAL A 561 -13.82 30.06 11.35
C VAL A 561 -14.12 28.64 10.88
N LEU A 562 -13.10 27.78 10.78
CA LEU A 562 -13.29 26.35 10.50
C LEU A 562 -14.00 25.65 11.65
N ALA A 563 -13.74 25.96 12.92
CA ALA A 563 -14.50 25.41 14.04
C ALA A 563 -15.94 25.90 14.01
N THR A 564 -16.21 27.15 13.63
CA THR A 564 -17.58 27.69 13.52
C THR A 564 -18.31 27.08 12.32
N TRP A 565 -17.65 26.96 11.16
CA TRP A 565 -18.19 26.30 9.97
C TRP A 565 -18.39 24.81 10.23
N PHE A 566 -17.42 24.13 10.83
CA PHE A 566 -17.53 22.74 11.24
C PHE A 566 -18.59 22.56 12.32
N LEU A 567 -18.76 23.48 13.28
CA LEU A 567 -19.87 23.48 14.25
C LEU A 567 -21.22 23.68 13.57
N ILE A 568 -21.31 24.51 12.54
CA ILE A 568 -22.53 24.74 11.75
C ILE A 568 -22.84 23.53 10.87
N GLN A 569 -21.85 22.93 10.19
CA GLN A 569 -22.01 21.72 9.40
C GLN A 569 -22.28 20.50 10.28
N PHE A 570 -21.66 20.41 11.46
CA PHE A 570 -21.91 19.38 12.46
C PHE A 570 -23.30 19.56 13.10
N ARG A 571 -23.78 20.80 13.28
CA ARG A 571 -25.18 21.08 13.65
C ARG A 571 -26.15 20.70 12.53
N LYS A 572 -25.89 21.08 11.28
CA LYS A 572 -26.73 20.74 10.11
C LYS A 572 -26.76 19.22 9.85
N ALA A 573 -25.63 18.53 10.00
CA ALA A 573 -25.54 17.07 9.90
C ALA A 573 -26.17 16.34 11.09
N ARG A 574 -26.23 16.95 12.29
CA ARG A 574 -27.01 16.45 13.44
C ARG A 574 -28.52 16.71 13.29
N LEU A 575 -28.93 17.76 12.60
CA LEU A 575 -30.34 18.13 12.44
C LEU A 575 -31.10 17.20 11.47
N ASN A 576 -30.40 16.47 10.59
CA ASN A 576 -31.01 15.56 9.61
C ASN A 576 -30.71 14.06 9.84
N LYS A 577 -30.10 13.66 10.98
CA LYS A 577 -29.86 12.25 11.30
C LYS A 577 -30.72 11.82 12.48
N LYS A 578 -31.33 10.63 12.37
CA LYS A 578 -31.97 9.93 13.49
C LYS A 578 -31.01 9.92 14.70
N PRO A 579 -31.53 10.05 15.94
CA PRO A 579 -30.67 10.06 17.12
C PRO A 579 -29.90 8.74 17.27
N LEU A 580 -28.73 8.81 17.92
CA LEU A 580 -28.05 7.59 18.40
C LEU A 580 -28.86 6.96 19.54
N PRO A 581 -28.71 5.66 19.82
CA PRO A 581 -29.28 5.06 21.02
C PRO A 581 -28.86 5.85 22.28
N PRO A 582 -29.75 5.98 23.27
CA PRO A 582 -29.46 6.73 24.50
C PRO A 582 -28.28 6.14 25.26
N GLY A 583 -27.67 6.90 26.16
CA GLY A 583 -26.58 6.37 26.98
C GLY A 583 -25.87 7.39 27.85
N PRO A 584 -24.93 6.92 28.68
CA PRO A 584 -24.26 7.72 29.68
C PRO A 584 -23.42 8.82 29.03
N LYS A 585 -23.46 10.02 29.64
CA LYS A 585 -22.56 11.11 29.26
C LYS A 585 -21.16 10.82 29.83
N GLY A 586 -20.14 10.93 28.99
CA GLY A 586 -18.75 10.69 29.37
C GLY A 586 -17.82 11.75 28.81
N HIS A 587 -16.57 11.75 29.31
CA HIS A 587 -15.53 12.62 28.76
C HIS A 587 -15.30 12.27 27.29
N TRP A 588 -15.17 13.28 26.41
CA TRP A 588 -15.10 13.06 24.96
C TRP A 588 -13.94 12.14 24.52
N LEU A 589 -12.83 12.12 25.28
CA LEU A 589 -11.66 11.29 24.99
C LEU A 589 -11.70 9.93 25.70
N PHE A 590 -12.13 9.87 26.96
CA PHE A 590 -12.00 8.67 27.81
C PHE A 590 -13.31 7.88 27.93
N GLY A 591 -14.41 8.46 27.48
CA GLY A 591 -15.75 7.90 27.64
C GLY A 591 -16.25 7.97 29.08
N PRO A 592 -17.36 7.27 29.39
CA PRO A 592 -17.82 7.08 30.76
C PRO A 592 -16.86 6.17 31.53
N ALA A 593 -16.83 6.32 32.87
CA ALA A 593 -16.06 5.44 33.73
C ALA A 593 -16.66 4.02 33.71
N ILE A 594 -15.87 3.05 33.24
CA ILE A 594 -16.23 1.62 33.22
C ILE A 594 -15.32 0.91 34.24
N PRO A 595 -15.88 0.15 35.19
CA PRO A 595 -15.07 -0.58 36.17
C PRO A 595 -14.20 -1.62 35.46
N LYS A 596 -13.00 -1.87 36.01
CA LYS A 596 -12.09 -2.89 35.47
C LYS A 596 -12.60 -4.31 35.72
N GLU A 597 -13.29 -4.50 36.84
CA GLU A 597 -13.87 -5.77 37.26
C GLU A 597 -15.35 -5.78 36.89
N HIS A 598 -15.83 -6.91 36.36
CA HIS A 598 -17.23 -7.14 35.99
C HIS A 598 -17.91 -6.01 35.18
N PRO A 599 -17.29 -5.47 34.09
CA PRO A 599 -17.83 -4.35 33.33
C PRO A 599 -19.23 -4.59 32.75
N TRP A 600 -19.61 -5.85 32.52
CA TRP A 600 -20.95 -6.25 32.06
C TRP A 600 -22.07 -5.91 33.05
N LEU A 601 -21.78 -5.84 34.35
CA LEU A 601 -22.76 -5.41 35.36
C LEU A 601 -23.05 -3.92 35.21
N LYS A 602 -22.01 -3.11 34.95
CA LYS A 602 -22.19 -1.68 34.68
C LYS A 602 -23.01 -1.44 33.41
N PHE A 603 -22.82 -2.29 32.41
CA PHE A 603 -23.63 -2.26 31.20
C PHE A 603 -25.09 -2.66 31.47
N GLU A 604 -25.36 -3.62 32.36
CA GLU A 604 -26.74 -3.93 32.78
C GLU A 604 -27.39 -2.73 33.48
N GLU A 605 -26.69 -2.04 34.39
CA GLU A 605 -27.21 -0.81 35.01
C GLU A 605 -27.61 0.22 33.96
N TRP A 606 -26.78 0.42 32.92
CA TRP A 606 -27.11 1.34 31.83
C TRP A 606 -28.27 0.85 30.97
N ILE A 607 -28.40 -0.45 30.72
CA ILE A 607 -29.53 -1.01 29.97
C ILE A 607 -30.84 -0.81 30.75
N GLN A 608 -30.81 -0.90 32.09
CA GLN A 608 -31.96 -0.56 32.94
C GLN A 608 -32.30 0.93 32.89
N GLU A 609 -31.29 1.81 32.89
CA GLU A 609 -31.47 3.26 32.92
C GLU A 609 -31.92 3.84 31.56
N TYR A 610 -31.29 3.41 30.47
CA TYR A 610 -31.42 4.03 29.13
C TYR A 610 -32.25 3.19 28.15
N GLY A 611 -32.52 1.91 28.46
CA GLY A 611 -33.31 1.02 27.63
C GLY A 611 -32.50 -0.06 26.90
N PRO A 612 -33.12 -0.78 25.94
CA PRO A 612 -32.60 -2.06 25.42
C PRO A 612 -31.29 -1.97 24.64
N VAL A 613 -30.93 -0.78 24.17
CA VAL A 613 -29.71 -0.48 23.41
C VAL A 613 -29.11 0.81 23.93
N VAL A 614 -27.85 0.74 24.36
CA VAL A 614 -27.11 1.87 24.93
C VAL A 614 -25.96 2.25 24.02
N SER A 615 -25.68 3.55 23.86
CA SER A 615 -24.49 4.01 23.14
C SER A 615 -23.62 4.97 23.96
N PHE A 616 -22.31 4.85 23.80
CA PHE A 616 -21.33 5.79 24.35
C PHE A 616 -20.10 5.87 23.45
N ARG A 617 -19.32 6.95 23.59
CA ARG A 617 -18.08 7.14 22.82
C ARG A 617 -16.86 7.06 23.73
N LYS A 618 -15.79 6.43 23.23
CA LYS A 618 -14.45 6.45 23.82
C LYS A 618 -13.47 6.81 22.71
N GLY A 619 -12.86 7.98 22.78
CA GLY A 619 -12.10 8.56 21.68
C GLY A 619 -12.94 8.68 20.41
N ARG A 620 -12.41 8.17 19.28
CA ARG A 620 -13.12 8.18 17.99
C ARG A 620 -14.14 7.04 17.85
N GLN A 621 -14.05 6.00 18.67
CA GLN A 621 -14.88 4.81 18.56
C GLN A 621 -16.25 5.03 19.22
N LEU A 622 -17.33 4.84 18.45
CA LEU A 622 -18.68 4.70 18.98
C LEU A 622 -18.89 3.23 19.39
N THR A 623 -19.34 3.02 20.62
CA THR A 623 -19.67 1.71 21.18
C THR A 623 -21.15 1.64 21.45
N VAL A 624 -21.78 0.53 21.06
CA VAL A 624 -23.19 0.22 21.28
C VAL A 624 -23.27 -1.08 22.07
N ILE A 625 -23.99 -1.07 23.19
CA ILE A 625 -24.26 -2.23 24.01
C ILE A 625 -25.72 -2.63 23.80
N VAL A 626 -25.94 -3.89 23.46
CA VAL A 626 -27.27 -4.49 23.29
C VAL A 626 -27.51 -5.45 24.45
N GLY A 627 -28.55 -5.19 25.26
CA GLY A 627 -28.76 -5.90 26.53
C GLY A 627 -30.13 -6.56 26.70
N ARG A 628 -31.02 -6.46 25.72
CA ARG A 628 -32.33 -7.15 25.74
C ARG A 628 -32.46 -8.09 24.56
N TYR A 629 -33.20 -9.17 24.74
CA TYR A 629 -33.22 -10.30 23.81
C TYR A 629 -33.73 -9.90 22.42
N ASP A 630 -34.86 -9.19 22.35
CA ASP A 630 -35.44 -8.75 21.09
C ASP A 630 -34.51 -7.80 20.32
N ALA A 631 -33.82 -6.91 21.04
CA ALA A 631 -32.83 -6.02 20.45
C ALA A 631 -31.64 -6.79 19.88
N ALA A 632 -31.14 -7.80 20.61
CA ALA A 632 -30.06 -8.66 20.15
C ALA A 632 -30.47 -9.45 18.89
N VAL A 633 -31.68 -10.01 18.85
CA VAL A 633 -32.20 -10.71 17.66
C VAL A 633 -32.37 -9.75 16.48
N GLN A 634 -32.84 -8.52 16.70
CA GLN A 634 -33.01 -7.57 15.59
C GLN A 634 -31.66 -7.06 15.05
N ILE A 635 -30.72 -6.71 15.93
CA ILE A 635 -29.47 -6.02 15.54
C ILE A 635 -28.35 -7.01 15.21
N LEU A 636 -28.14 -8.06 16.00
CA LEU A 636 -26.97 -8.94 15.84
C LEU A 636 -27.28 -10.18 14.99
N GLU A 637 -28.55 -10.58 14.94
CA GLU A 637 -28.99 -11.77 14.21
C GLU A 637 -29.63 -11.42 12.85
N LYS A 638 -30.75 -10.68 12.83
CA LYS A 638 -31.43 -10.31 11.58
C LYS A 638 -30.54 -9.41 10.71
N GLU A 639 -29.85 -8.46 11.33
CA GLU A 639 -28.84 -7.61 10.69
C GLU A 639 -27.43 -8.24 10.74
N GLY A 640 -27.33 -9.56 10.95
CA GLY A 640 -26.06 -10.28 11.12
C GLY A 640 -25.08 -10.18 9.94
N ALA A 641 -25.57 -9.77 8.76
CA ALA A 641 -24.76 -9.38 7.61
C ALA A 641 -24.07 -8.03 7.79
N ALA A 642 -24.82 -7.05 8.32
CA ALA A 642 -24.38 -5.70 8.57
C ALA A 642 -23.52 -5.61 9.84
N THR A 643 -23.62 -6.57 10.77
CA THR A 643 -22.78 -6.64 11.96
C THR A 643 -21.67 -7.70 11.86
N ALA A 644 -21.36 -8.16 10.65
CA ALA A 644 -20.42 -9.27 10.45
C ALA A 644 -18.95 -8.87 10.63
N ASP A 645 -18.62 -7.59 10.79
CA ASP A 645 -17.23 -7.15 10.88
C ASP A 645 -16.69 -7.16 12.33
N ARG A 646 -15.40 -6.87 12.48
CA ARG A 646 -14.72 -6.73 13.78
C ARG A 646 -14.05 -5.37 13.87
N PRO A 647 -14.11 -4.69 15.03
CA PRO A 647 -13.28 -3.51 15.26
C PRO A 647 -11.80 -3.84 15.02
N ASN A 648 -11.05 -2.87 14.50
CA ASN A 648 -9.63 -3.09 14.30
C ASN A 648 -8.89 -3.10 15.65
N HIS A 649 -8.28 -4.23 15.99
CA HIS A 649 -7.46 -4.42 17.17
C HIS A 649 -5.99 -4.54 16.75
N ILE A 650 -5.23 -3.45 16.89
CA ILE A 650 -3.82 -3.42 16.51
C ILE A 650 -3.01 -4.30 17.48
N ALA A 651 -3.33 -4.27 18.77
CA ALA A 651 -2.65 -5.08 19.77
C ALA A 651 -2.97 -6.58 19.60
N ALA A 652 -4.23 -6.97 19.80
CA ALA A 652 -4.64 -8.38 19.80
C ALA A 652 -4.74 -9.01 18.40
N GLY A 653 -5.22 -8.25 17.41
CA GLY A 653 -5.52 -8.74 16.06
C GLY A 653 -4.30 -8.70 15.14
N GLU A 654 -3.77 -7.51 14.89
CA GLU A 654 -2.64 -7.33 13.97
C GLU A 654 -1.32 -7.85 14.56
N THR A 655 -0.99 -7.48 15.80
CA THR A 655 0.33 -7.73 16.38
C THR A 655 0.45 -9.10 17.04
N LEU A 656 -0.38 -9.40 18.05
CA LEU A 656 -0.32 -10.67 18.78
C LEU A 656 -0.70 -11.86 17.89
N SER A 657 -1.65 -11.64 16.98
CA SER A 657 -2.21 -12.72 16.16
C SER A 657 -1.75 -12.75 14.71
N GLY A 658 -0.91 -11.82 14.27
CA GLY A 658 -0.47 -11.72 12.87
C GLY A 658 -1.62 -11.56 11.87
N GLY A 659 -2.80 -11.11 12.31
CA GLY A 659 -4.01 -11.06 11.49
C GLY A 659 -4.59 -12.44 11.09
N MET A 660 -4.25 -13.51 11.81
CA MET A 660 -4.63 -14.90 11.49
C MET A 660 -5.64 -15.53 12.49
N ARG A 661 -6.01 -14.85 13.58
CA ARG A 661 -6.97 -15.42 14.54
C ARG A 661 -8.42 -15.29 14.06
N THR A 662 -9.08 -16.41 13.78
CA THR A 662 -10.46 -16.47 13.24
C THR A 662 -11.45 -15.55 13.97
N LEU A 663 -11.31 -15.41 15.30
CA LEU A 663 -12.15 -14.56 16.13
C LEU A 663 -12.10 -13.06 15.74
N LEU A 664 -10.91 -12.58 15.36
CA LEU A 664 -10.60 -11.16 15.16
C LEU A 664 -10.46 -10.76 13.69
N ILE A 665 -10.37 -11.72 12.77
CA ILE A 665 -10.27 -11.42 11.33
C ILE A 665 -11.50 -10.58 10.88
N PRO A 666 -11.29 -9.44 10.19
CA PRO A 666 -12.36 -8.64 9.61
C PRO A 666 -13.24 -9.43 8.63
N ASN A 667 -14.43 -8.91 8.33
CA ASN A 667 -15.28 -9.54 7.34
C ASN A 667 -14.63 -9.46 5.95
N GLY A 668 -14.46 -10.58 5.26
CA GLY A 668 -13.78 -10.63 3.97
C GLY A 668 -13.46 -12.05 3.50
N GLU A 669 -12.67 -12.16 2.43
CA GLU A 669 -12.35 -13.44 1.81
C GLU A 669 -11.59 -14.37 2.76
N ARG A 670 -10.62 -13.86 3.53
CA ARG A 670 -9.87 -14.66 4.51
C ARG A 670 -10.80 -15.34 5.52
N LEU A 671 -11.70 -14.59 6.15
CA LEU A 671 -12.69 -15.15 7.08
C LEU A 671 -13.58 -16.20 6.40
N ARG A 672 -14.00 -15.95 5.15
CA ARG A 672 -14.84 -16.89 4.39
C ARG A 672 -14.12 -18.23 4.20
N ARG A 673 -12.85 -18.22 3.80
CA ARG A 673 -12.03 -19.44 3.64
C ARG A 673 -11.85 -20.19 4.96
N PHE A 674 -11.52 -19.45 6.04
CA PHE A 674 -11.33 -20.02 7.38
C PHE A 674 -12.62 -20.66 7.90
N ARG A 675 -13.76 -19.97 7.77
CA ARG A 675 -15.08 -20.51 8.15
C ARG A 675 -15.48 -21.70 7.28
N LYS A 676 -15.16 -21.70 5.98
CA LYS A 676 -15.43 -22.85 5.10
C LYS A 676 -14.67 -24.10 5.56
N ALA A 677 -13.39 -23.95 5.92
CA ALA A 677 -12.57 -25.05 6.45
C ALA A 677 -13.06 -25.53 7.82
N LEU A 678 -13.35 -24.64 8.77
CA LEU A 678 -13.90 -25.02 10.08
C LEU A 678 -15.26 -25.71 9.97
N HIS A 679 -16.14 -25.20 9.09
CA HIS A 679 -17.47 -25.76 8.90
C HIS A 679 -17.43 -27.20 8.34
N SER A 680 -16.38 -27.60 7.62
CA SER A 680 -16.28 -28.97 7.11
C SER A 680 -16.15 -30.01 8.23
N GLN A 681 -15.56 -29.64 9.37
CA GLN A 681 -15.32 -30.53 10.52
C GLN A 681 -16.21 -30.25 11.75
N LEU A 682 -16.94 -29.13 11.77
CA LEU A 682 -17.76 -28.71 12.93
C LEU A 682 -19.27 -28.64 12.64
N ARG A 683 -19.71 -29.00 11.42
CA ARG A 683 -21.14 -29.08 11.07
C ARG A 683 -21.88 -30.14 11.91
N PRO A 684 -23.21 -30.02 12.10
CA PRO A 684 -24.00 -30.92 12.95
C PRO A 684 -23.75 -32.41 12.73
N ASN A 685 -23.76 -32.87 11.46
CA ASN A 685 -23.58 -34.30 11.15
C ASN A 685 -22.19 -34.84 11.53
N VAL A 686 -21.15 -34.00 11.45
CA VAL A 686 -19.78 -34.41 11.83
C VAL A 686 -19.61 -34.39 13.34
N ALA A 687 -20.28 -33.47 14.04
CA ALA A 687 -20.30 -33.48 15.50
C ALA A 687 -20.87 -34.79 16.08
N VAL A 688 -21.79 -35.46 15.37
CA VAL A 688 -22.30 -36.79 15.74
C VAL A 688 -21.20 -37.86 15.65
N GLU A 689 -20.30 -37.78 14.67
CA GLU A 689 -19.18 -38.72 14.51
C GLU A 689 -18.19 -38.66 15.69
N TYR A 690 -18.17 -37.55 16.43
CA TYR A 690 -17.30 -37.38 17.61
C TYR A 690 -17.90 -37.91 18.92
N GLN A 691 -19.16 -38.33 18.91
CA GLN A 691 -19.85 -38.84 20.11
C GLN A 691 -19.11 -39.98 20.82
N PRO A 692 -18.57 -41.01 20.13
CA PRO A 692 -17.82 -42.07 20.81
C PRO A 692 -16.61 -41.54 21.59
N LEU A 693 -15.89 -40.58 21.02
CA LEU A 693 -14.74 -39.96 21.66
C LEU A 693 -15.15 -39.10 22.87
N GLN A 694 -16.23 -38.33 22.74
CA GLN A 694 -16.80 -37.55 23.85
C GLN A 694 -17.28 -38.45 24.99
N GLN A 695 -17.90 -39.58 24.68
CA GLN A 695 -18.35 -40.57 25.65
C GLN A 695 -17.17 -41.14 26.44
N ILE A 696 -16.13 -41.63 25.77
CA ILE A 696 -14.94 -42.22 26.41
C ILE A 696 -14.24 -41.19 27.29
N ASN A 697 -14.03 -39.98 26.79
CA ASN A 697 -13.39 -38.92 27.56
C ASN A 697 -14.23 -38.54 28.79
N ALA A 698 -15.56 -38.50 28.67
CA ALA A 698 -16.44 -38.16 29.77
C ALA A 698 -16.47 -39.27 30.83
N GLN A 699 -16.36 -40.55 30.44
CA GLN A 699 -16.18 -41.66 31.38
C GLN A 699 -14.85 -41.57 32.13
N HIS A 700 -13.73 -41.28 31.45
CA HIS A 700 -12.45 -41.03 32.09
C HIS A 700 -12.52 -39.84 33.06
N HIS A 701 -13.20 -38.75 32.67
CA HIS A 701 -13.44 -37.62 33.56
C HIS A 701 -14.18 -38.05 34.84
N MET A 702 -15.19 -38.92 34.72
CA MET A 702 -15.88 -39.45 35.91
C MET A 702 -14.97 -40.32 36.77
N LEU A 703 -14.09 -41.13 36.17
CA LEU A 703 -13.10 -41.94 36.90
C LEU A 703 -12.07 -41.07 37.62
N ASP A 704 -11.63 -39.97 37.01
CA ASP A 704 -10.69 -39.04 37.64
C ASP A 704 -11.33 -38.31 38.83
N LEU A 705 -12.60 -37.92 38.71
CA LEU A 705 -13.39 -37.39 39.83
C LEU A 705 -13.58 -38.41 40.95
N LEU A 706 -13.69 -39.71 40.64
CA LEU A 706 -13.82 -40.76 41.65
C LEU A 706 -12.53 -40.90 42.46
N LYS A 707 -11.38 -40.78 41.80
CA LYS A 707 -10.05 -40.91 42.41
C LYS A 707 -9.65 -39.66 43.20
N ASP A 708 -9.88 -38.48 42.63
CA ASP A 708 -9.50 -37.20 43.23
C ASP A 708 -10.55 -36.11 42.94
N PRO A 709 -11.65 -36.07 43.72
CA PRO A 709 -12.72 -35.09 43.53
C PRO A 709 -12.29 -33.66 43.87
N SER A 710 -11.18 -33.47 44.59
CA SER A 710 -10.71 -32.14 44.99
C SER A 710 -10.19 -31.31 43.81
N ASN A 711 -9.70 -32.00 42.77
CA ASN A 711 -9.15 -31.41 41.55
C ASN A 711 -10.16 -31.36 40.38
N HIS A 712 -11.46 -31.27 40.67
CA HIS A 712 -12.55 -31.33 39.66
C HIS A 712 -12.41 -30.36 38.47
N MET A 713 -11.91 -29.14 38.69
CA MET A 713 -11.66 -28.18 37.61
C MET A 713 -10.51 -28.61 36.70
N ALA A 714 -9.44 -29.18 37.28
CA ALA A 714 -8.33 -29.72 36.53
C ALA A 714 -8.76 -30.94 35.70
N HIS A 715 -9.62 -31.80 36.24
CA HIS A 715 -10.18 -32.93 35.49
C HIS A 715 -11.10 -32.47 34.35
N SER A 716 -11.87 -31.41 34.56
CA SER A 716 -12.66 -30.76 33.49
C SER A 716 -11.75 -30.18 32.38
N GLN A 717 -10.60 -29.60 32.76
CA GLN A 717 -9.57 -29.16 31.81
C GLN A 717 -8.95 -30.34 31.05
N GLY A 718 -8.65 -31.44 31.75
CA GLY A 718 -8.12 -32.67 31.16
C GLY A 718 -9.08 -33.29 30.13
N TYR A 719 -10.38 -33.35 30.45
CA TYR A 719 -11.42 -33.78 29.52
C TYR A 719 -11.42 -32.91 28.26
N ALA A 720 -11.52 -31.59 28.43
CA ALA A 720 -11.66 -30.66 27.32
C ALA A 720 -10.43 -30.71 26.42
N ALA A 721 -9.23 -30.64 27.01
CA ALA A 721 -7.96 -30.75 26.31
C ALA A 721 -7.82 -32.06 25.54
N SER A 722 -8.09 -33.20 26.18
CA SER A 722 -8.01 -34.52 25.56
C SER A 722 -8.93 -34.63 24.35
N LEU A 723 -10.18 -34.15 24.48
CA LEU A 723 -11.13 -34.15 23.37
C LEU A 723 -10.61 -33.29 22.20
N ILE A 724 -10.26 -32.03 22.46
CA ILE A 724 -9.92 -31.12 21.37
C ILE A 724 -8.57 -31.46 20.71
N LEU A 725 -7.60 -32.02 21.44
CA LEU A 725 -6.34 -32.52 20.89
C LEU A 725 -6.57 -33.71 19.97
N SER A 726 -7.44 -34.65 20.37
CA SER A 726 -7.84 -35.76 19.50
C SER A 726 -8.56 -35.27 18.24
N LEU A 727 -9.48 -34.31 18.36
CA LEU A 727 -10.20 -33.76 17.21
C LEU A 727 -9.30 -32.94 16.28
N THR A 728 -8.36 -32.17 16.84
CA THR A 728 -7.52 -31.25 16.08
C THR A 728 -6.31 -31.95 15.48
N TYR A 729 -5.60 -32.76 16.26
CA TYR A 729 -4.30 -33.33 15.88
C TYR A 729 -4.28 -34.86 15.85
N GLY A 730 -5.39 -35.54 16.20
CA GLY A 730 -5.45 -37.00 16.15
C GLY A 730 -4.66 -37.71 17.26
N ILE A 731 -4.23 -36.97 18.29
CA ILE A 731 -3.45 -37.48 19.42
C ILE A 731 -4.37 -38.32 20.33
N ALA A 732 -3.95 -39.56 20.63
CA ALA A 732 -4.72 -40.53 21.42
C ALA A 732 -4.67 -40.25 22.94
N VAL A 733 -5.74 -40.63 23.63
CA VAL A 733 -6.29 -40.03 24.87
C VAL A 733 -5.68 -40.53 26.19
N HIS A 734 -5.17 -39.60 27.01
CA HIS A 734 -5.62 -39.15 28.36
C HIS A 734 -4.55 -38.15 28.75
N THR A 735 -4.81 -36.88 28.45
CA THR A 735 -3.84 -35.81 28.66
C THR A 735 -4.10 -35.21 30.03
N ALA A 736 -3.11 -35.30 30.91
CA ALA A 736 -3.17 -34.63 32.21
C ALA A 736 -3.37 -33.12 31.98
N SER A 737 -4.11 -32.47 32.87
CA SER A 737 -4.32 -31.01 32.84
C SER A 737 -3.01 -30.21 32.83
N ASN A 738 -1.93 -30.80 33.33
CA ASN A 738 -0.60 -30.23 33.46
C ASN A 738 0.35 -30.58 32.29
N ASP A 739 -0.16 -31.19 31.22
CA ASP A 739 0.63 -31.45 30.01
C ASP A 739 1.18 -30.13 29.45
N PRO A 740 2.48 -30.07 29.08
CA PRO A 740 3.11 -28.85 28.57
C PRO A 740 2.33 -28.18 27.43
N ILE A 741 1.77 -28.96 26.50
CA ILE A 741 1.03 -28.43 25.34
C ILE A 741 -0.26 -27.74 25.77
N VAL A 742 -0.95 -28.28 26.78
CA VAL A 742 -2.18 -27.70 27.33
C VAL A 742 -1.88 -26.40 28.05
N ARG A 743 -0.78 -26.36 28.83
CA ARG A 743 -0.34 -25.15 29.52
C ARG A 743 0.04 -24.05 28.54
N GLU A 744 0.85 -24.34 27.53
CA GLU A 744 1.31 -23.33 26.56
C GLU A 744 0.16 -22.73 25.76
N VAL A 745 -0.86 -23.52 25.40
CA VAL A 745 -2.05 -22.99 24.72
C VAL A 745 -2.96 -22.19 25.66
N ASN A 746 -3.09 -22.59 26.91
CA ASN A 746 -3.80 -21.79 27.91
C ASN A 746 -3.10 -20.45 28.18
N ASP A 747 -1.76 -20.42 28.19
CA ASP A 747 -0.97 -19.20 28.31
C ASP A 747 -1.23 -18.28 27.10
N SER A 748 -1.27 -18.82 25.88
CA SER A 748 -1.66 -18.07 24.67
C SER A 748 -3.08 -17.50 24.74
N GLN A 749 -4.06 -18.26 25.28
CA GLN A 749 -5.43 -17.76 25.48
C GLN A 749 -5.50 -16.67 26.55
N THR A 750 -4.70 -16.78 27.62
CA THR A 750 -4.60 -15.77 28.68
C THR A 750 -4.05 -14.47 28.12
N ASN A 751 -2.98 -14.54 27.31
CA ASN A 751 -2.39 -13.37 26.64
C ASN A 751 -3.39 -12.69 25.69
N LEU A 752 -4.13 -13.48 24.90
CA LEU A 752 -5.21 -12.97 24.05
C LEU A 752 -6.31 -12.28 24.87
N GLY A 753 -6.78 -12.93 25.94
CA GLY A 753 -7.81 -12.42 26.83
C GLY A 753 -7.41 -11.08 27.45
N ALA A 754 -6.17 -10.96 27.90
CA ALA A 754 -5.61 -9.72 28.44
C ALA A 754 -5.50 -8.62 27.38
N ALA A 755 -5.08 -8.95 26.16
CA ALA A 755 -4.97 -7.99 25.06
C ALA A 755 -6.34 -7.47 24.56
N LEU A 756 -7.41 -8.26 24.72
CA LEU A 756 -8.77 -7.89 24.31
C LEU A 756 -9.54 -7.09 25.37
N VAL A 757 -9.02 -6.95 26.60
CA VAL A 757 -9.65 -6.11 27.62
C VAL A 757 -9.73 -4.66 27.12
N PRO A 758 -10.93 -4.03 27.07
CA PRO A 758 -11.08 -2.68 26.55
C PRO A 758 -10.18 -1.65 27.24
N GLY A 759 -9.19 -1.12 26.50
CA GLY A 759 -8.23 -0.13 27.01
C GLY A 759 -6.97 -0.72 27.65
N ALA A 760 -6.73 -2.04 27.56
CA ALA A 760 -5.46 -2.65 27.95
C ALA A 760 -4.27 -2.09 27.15
N TRP A 761 -4.50 -1.77 25.88
CA TRP A 761 -3.49 -1.20 24.99
C TRP A 761 -3.97 0.11 24.37
N MET A 762 -3.22 1.18 24.60
CA MET A 762 -3.58 2.51 24.08
C MET A 762 -3.50 2.58 22.55
N VAL A 763 -2.70 1.72 21.89
CA VAL A 763 -2.57 1.71 20.43
C VAL A 763 -3.90 1.46 19.71
N ASP A 764 -4.83 0.73 20.33
CA ASP A 764 -6.16 0.48 19.76
C ASP A 764 -7.02 1.76 19.75
N SER A 765 -6.74 2.72 20.66
CA SER A 765 -7.37 4.05 20.65
C SER A 765 -6.56 5.09 19.87
N PHE A 766 -5.24 4.92 19.83
CA PHE A 766 -4.29 5.84 19.20
C PHE A 766 -3.30 5.05 18.32
N PRO A 767 -3.67 4.76 17.05
CA PRO A 767 -2.85 3.94 16.16
C PRO A 767 -1.42 4.46 15.96
N ILE A 768 -1.18 5.76 16.14
CA ILE A 768 0.15 6.38 16.05
C ILE A 768 1.17 5.76 17.01
N LEU A 769 0.71 5.20 18.14
CA LEU A 769 1.60 4.55 19.11
C LEU A 769 2.31 3.31 18.55
N ARG A 770 1.83 2.74 17.43
CA ARG A 770 2.53 1.66 16.71
C ARG A 770 3.89 2.08 16.15
N LEU A 771 4.10 3.38 15.95
CA LEU A 771 5.35 3.96 15.44
C LEU A 771 6.40 4.13 16.55
N ILE A 772 6.01 4.01 17.83
CA ILE A 772 6.94 4.12 18.95
C ILE A 772 7.79 2.84 18.99
N PRO A 773 9.13 2.94 18.88
CA PRO A 773 10.01 1.77 18.97
C PRO A 773 9.74 0.97 20.24
N ASN A 774 9.74 -0.35 20.12
CA ASN A 774 9.53 -1.31 21.22
C ASN A 774 8.15 -1.32 21.90
N TYR A 775 7.21 -0.42 21.60
CA TYR A 775 5.88 -0.39 22.23
C TYR A 775 5.12 -1.72 22.06
N LEU A 776 5.30 -2.38 20.92
CA LEU A 776 4.65 -3.65 20.56
C LEU A 776 5.57 -4.88 20.69
N LEU A 777 6.78 -4.73 21.25
CA LEU A 777 7.81 -5.77 21.23
C LEU A 777 7.36 -7.07 21.90
N GLU A 778 6.74 -6.97 23.09
CA GLU A 778 6.28 -8.15 23.83
C GLU A 778 5.17 -8.89 23.08
N LEU A 779 4.22 -8.18 22.47
CA LEU A 779 3.16 -8.80 21.67
C LEU A 779 3.72 -9.51 20.44
N ARG A 780 4.76 -8.96 19.80
CA ARG A 780 5.45 -9.63 18.68
C ARG A 780 6.21 -10.88 19.14
N ARG A 781 6.83 -10.84 20.32
CA ARG A 781 7.48 -12.01 20.93
C ARG A 781 6.46 -13.12 21.22
N GLN A 782 5.32 -12.76 21.80
CA GLN A 782 4.23 -13.69 22.07
C GLN A 782 3.64 -14.28 20.78
N HIS A 783 3.49 -13.46 19.72
CA HIS A 783 3.08 -13.93 18.41
C HIS A 783 3.99 -15.03 17.88
N GLN A 784 5.31 -14.84 17.95
CA GLN A 784 6.27 -15.82 17.45
C GLN A 784 6.21 -17.13 18.24
N LEU A 785 6.07 -17.06 19.57
CA LEU A 785 5.93 -18.25 20.41
C LEU A 785 4.68 -19.04 20.07
N GLU A 786 3.55 -18.35 19.93
CA GLU A 786 2.28 -18.99 19.59
C GLU A 786 2.30 -19.61 18.19
N LEU A 787 2.84 -18.90 17.19
CA LEU A 787 2.96 -19.42 15.83
C LEU A 787 3.86 -20.65 15.78
N ASN A 788 4.99 -20.64 16.50
CA ASN A 788 5.90 -21.78 16.59
C ASN A 788 5.23 -22.99 17.23
N LEU A 789 4.47 -22.78 18.32
CA LEU A 789 3.68 -23.83 18.96
C LEU A 789 2.69 -24.44 17.98
N PHE A 790 1.87 -23.63 17.32
CA PHE A 790 0.86 -24.13 16.38
C PHE A 790 1.46 -24.83 15.16
N LYS A 791 2.59 -24.33 14.64
CA LYS A 791 3.34 -25.00 13.58
C LYS A 791 3.84 -26.36 14.04
N SER A 792 4.50 -26.43 15.20
CA SER A 792 5.06 -27.70 15.71
C SER A 792 4.00 -28.81 15.85
N GLN A 793 2.78 -28.46 16.29
CA GLN A 793 1.69 -29.41 16.43
C GLN A 793 1.18 -29.90 15.06
N LEU A 794 1.08 -29.00 14.07
CA LEU A 794 0.66 -29.38 12.72
C LEU A 794 1.73 -30.20 12.00
N GLU A 795 3.01 -29.86 12.17
CA GLU A 795 4.13 -30.65 11.65
C GLU A 795 4.15 -32.06 12.25
N HIS A 796 3.85 -32.21 13.54
CA HIS A 796 3.76 -33.53 14.14
C HIS A 796 2.72 -34.42 13.44
N VAL A 797 1.57 -33.85 13.03
CA VAL A 797 0.57 -34.58 12.24
C VAL A 797 1.15 -34.96 10.87
N ARG A 798 1.84 -34.03 10.21
CA ARG A 798 2.47 -34.26 8.90
C ARG A 798 3.53 -35.38 8.96
N GLU A 799 4.38 -35.38 9.98
CA GLU A 799 5.38 -36.43 10.22
C GLU A 799 4.73 -37.79 10.44
N GLN A 800 3.67 -37.85 11.24
CA GLN A 800 2.95 -39.10 11.46
C GLN A 800 2.33 -39.64 10.16
N MET A 801 1.78 -38.76 9.31
CA MET A 801 1.26 -39.13 7.99
C MET A 801 2.34 -39.71 7.07
N ILE A 802 3.54 -39.13 7.06
CA ILE A 802 4.68 -39.61 6.24
C ILE A 802 5.21 -40.95 6.76
N SER A 803 5.25 -41.15 8.07
CA SER A 803 5.81 -42.34 8.71
C SER A 803 4.99 -43.64 8.54
N ASN A 804 3.94 -43.65 7.71
CA ASN A 804 2.97 -44.74 7.54
C ASN A 804 2.28 -45.20 8.85
N LYS A 805 2.29 -44.38 9.90
CA LYS A 805 1.45 -44.61 11.08
C LYS A 805 0.03 -44.18 10.72
N HIS A 806 -0.97 -45.04 10.96
CA HIS A 806 -2.37 -44.69 10.69
C HIS A 806 -2.81 -43.51 11.59
N VAL A 807 -2.70 -42.29 11.08
CA VAL A 807 -3.23 -41.08 11.72
C VAL A 807 -4.75 -41.12 11.63
N LYS A 808 -5.42 -41.08 12.79
CA LYS A 808 -6.89 -40.98 12.85
C LYS A 808 -7.37 -39.74 12.10
N ALA A 809 -8.57 -39.78 11.54
CA ALA A 809 -9.15 -38.60 10.90
C ALA A 809 -9.25 -37.45 11.92
N CYS A 810 -8.61 -36.32 11.62
CA CYS A 810 -8.56 -35.13 12.48
C CYS A 810 -8.48 -33.86 11.63
N PHE A 811 -8.73 -32.70 12.23
CA PHE A 811 -8.73 -31.42 11.52
C PHE A 811 -7.38 -31.09 10.89
N GLY A 812 -6.27 -31.31 11.60
CA GLY A 812 -4.92 -31.04 11.12
C GLY A 812 -4.58 -31.88 9.89
N ARG A 813 -4.93 -33.17 9.89
CA ARG A 813 -4.80 -34.04 8.71
C ARG A 813 -5.60 -33.50 7.53
N MET A 814 -6.85 -33.11 7.76
CA MET A 814 -7.71 -32.53 6.72
C MET A 814 -7.12 -31.22 6.16
N LEU A 815 -6.60 -30.36 7.03
CA LEU A 815 -5.96 -29.12 6.61
C LEU A 815 -4.72 -29.37 5.77
N ILE A 816 -3.90 -30.38 6.10
CA ILE A 816 -2.73 -30.79 5.31
C ILE A 816 -3.17 -31.36 3.95
N GLU A 817 -4.14 -32.28 3.92
CA GLU A 817 -4.59 -32.95 2.69
C GLU A 817 -5.33 -32.00 1.72
N ARG A 818 -6.01 -30.97 2.24
CA ARG A 818 -6.88 -30.07 1.46
C ARG A 818 -6.45 -28.60 1.53
N GLN A 819 -5.19 -28.33 1.88
CA GLN A 819 -4.67 -26.98 2.08
C GLN A 819 -4.88 -26.09 0.85
N GLU A 820 -4.56 -26.62 -0.34
CA GLU A 820 -4.71 -25.94 -1.63
C GLU A 820 -6.17 -25.61 -1.95
N GLU A 821 -7.10 -26.51 -1.62
CA GLU A 821 -8.54 -26.27 -1.85
C GLU A 821 -9.05 -25.05 -1.07
N TYR A 822 -8.58 -24.89 0.16
CA TYR A 822 -8.92 -23.74 1.01
C TYR A 822 -7.99 -22.53 0.77
N LYS A 823 -6.96 -22.68 -0.07
CA LYS A 823 -5.95 -21.68 -0.40
C LYS A 823 -5.21 -21.13 0.83
N LEU A 824 -5.01 -21.97 1.85
CA LEU A 824 -4.37 -21.55 3.11
C LEU A 824 -2.84 -21.58 2.97
N THR A 825 -2.15 -20.56 3.49
CA THR A 825 -0.71 -20.66 3.73
C THR A 825 -0.42 -21.63 4.89
N ASP A 826 0.82 -22.09 5.03
CA ASP A 826 1.21 -22.96 6.16
C ASP A 826 0.94 -22.30 7.51
N ASP A 827 1.26 -21.01 7.63
CA ASP A 827 0.99 -20.21 8.82
C ASP A 827 -0.51 -20.10 9.08
N GLU A 828 -1.31 -19.80 8.05
CA GLU A 828 -2.77 -19.75 8.16
C GLU A 828 -3.37 -21.10 8.57
N ALA A 829 -2.86 -22.22 8.03
CA ALA A 829 -3.31 -23.56 8.37
C ALA A 829 -2.96 -23.94 9.82
N ALA A 830 -1.72 -23.69 10.24
CA ALA A 830 -1.27 -23.89 11.61
C ALA A 830 -2.10 -23.04 12.59
N TYR A 831 -2.31 -21.77 12.27
CA TYR A 831 -3.08 -20.85 13.11
C TYR A 831 -4.56 -21.23 13.18
N LEU A 832 -5.13 -21.78 12.10
CA LEU A 832 -6.50 -22.26 12.09
C LEU A 832 -6.68 -23.52 12.95
N ALA A 833 -5.74 -24.46 12.88
CA ALA A 833 -5.70 -25.63 13.77
C ALA A 833 -5.52 -25.22 15.24
N GLY A 834 -4.53 -24.36 15.52
CA GLY A 834 -4.27 -23.84 16.85
C GLY A 834 -5.43 -23.03 17.43
N SER A 835 -6.15 -22.28 16.59
CA SER A 835 -7.38 -21.57 16.99
C SER A 835 -8.48 -22.54 17.41
N MET A 836 -8.64 -23.68 16.73
CA MET A 836 -9.59 -24.72 17.12
C MET A 836 -9.19 -25.35 18.47
N PHE A 837 -7.90 -25.63 18.66
CA PHE A 837 -7.40 -26.16 19.92
C PHE A 837 -7.63 -25.19 21.09
N GLY A 838 -7.14 -23.96 20.97
CA GLY A 838 -7.25 -22.96 22.03
C GLY A 838 -8.69 -22.57 22.35
N ALA A 839 -9.58 -22.50 21.36
CA ALA A 839 -10.99 -22.22 21.60
C ALA A 839 -11.71 -23.36 22.32
N GLY A 840 -11.38 -24.63 22.03
CA GLY A 840 -12.06 -25.79 22.60
C GLY A 840 -11.56 -26.21 23.99
N ALA A 841 -10.28 -25.99 24.29
CA ALA A 841 -9.64 -26.46 25.52
C ALA A 841 -10.13 -25.72 26.77
N GLY A 842 -10.06 -24.39 26.80
CA GLY A 842 -10.43 -23.60 27.99
C GLY A 842 -11.93 -23.40 28.17
N THR A 843 -12.66 -23.10 27.09
CA THR A 843 -14.10 -22.74 27.17
C THR A 843 -14.97 -23.92 27.59
N SER A 844 -14.69 -25.12 27.07
CA SER A 844 -15.44 -26.33 27.43
C SER A 844 -15.19 -26.73 28.89
N ALA A 845 -13.94 -26.61 29.36
CA ALA A 845 -13.56 -26.86 30.75
C ALA A 845 -14.26 -25.90 31.71
N SER A 846 -14.31 -24.62 31.34
CA SER A 846 -15.04 -23.56 32.05
C SER A 846 -16.53 -23.88 32.15
N ALA A 847 -17.17 -24.22 31.02
CA ALA A 847 -18.59 -24.55 30.97
C ALA A 847 -18.95 -25.76 31.86
N ILE A 848 -18.11 -26.81 31.86
CA ILE A 848 -18.29 -27.97 32.75
C ILE A 848 -18.09 -27.58 34.21
N SER A 849 -17.12 -26.71 34.52
CA SER A 849 -16.90 -26.21 35.88
C SER A 849 -18.07 -25.36 36.38
N ILE A 850 -18.68 -24.53 35.52
CA ILE A 850 -19.89 -23.76 35.84
C ILE A 850 -21.08 -24.70 36.07
N MET A 851 -21.19 -25.80 35.31
CA MET A 851 -22.20 -26.83 35.54
C MET A 851 -22.02 -27.52 36.89
N VAL A 852 -20.79 -27.83 37.31
CA VAL A 852 -20.49 -28.34 38.66
C VAL A 852 -20.93 -27.34 39.73
N MET A 853 -20.61 -26.06 39.54
CA MET A 853 -21.02 -24.98 40.43
C MET A 853 -22.54 -24.89 40.54
N ALA A 854 -23.27 -24.93 39.42
CA ALA A 854 -24.72 -24.90 39.39
C ALA A 854 -25.35 -26.12 40.10
N ALA A 855 -24.80 -27.32 39.90
CA ALA A 855 -25.27 -28.53 40.55
C ALA A 855 -25.11 -28.48 42.08
N ALA A 856 -24.00 -27.91 42.57
CA ALA A 856 -23.77 -27.69 43.99
C ALA A 856 -24.67 -26.59 44.58
N ALA A 857 -24.84 -25.47 43.85
CA ALA A 857 -25.62 -24.32 44.31
C ALA A 857 -27.14 -24.59 44.31
N PHE A 858 -27.64 -25.43 43.39
CA PHE A 858 -29.06 -25.68 43.17
C PHE A 858 -29.41 -27.18 43.26
N PRO A 859 -29.35 -27.78 44.46
CA PRO A 859 -29.55 -29.22 44.65
C PRO A 859 -30.93 -29.71 44.21
N GLU A 860 -31.97 -28.87 44.29
CA GLU A 860 -33.32 -29.22 43.82
C GLU A 860 -33.40 -29.38 42.29
N ALA A 861 -32.66 -28.55 41.55
CA ALA A 861 -32.57 -28.68 40.10
C ALA A 861 -31.77 -29.93 39.71
N GLN A 862 -30.65 -30.19 40.40
CA GLN A 862 -29.88 -31.43 40.27
C GLN A 862 -30.76 -32.66 40.54
N LYS A 863 -31.58 -32.64 41.60
CA LYS A 863 -32.43 -33.77 41.99
C LYS A 863 -33.43 -34.16 40.90
N LYS A 864 -34.06 -33.19 40.22
CA LYS A 864 -34.98 -33.47 39.10
C LYS A 864 -34.29 -34.16 37.93
N VAL A 865 -33.06 -33.75 37.61
CA VAL A 865 -32.26 -34.42 36.57
C VAL A 865 -31.92 -35.85 37.00
N GLN A 866 -31.55 -36.04 38.27
CA GLN A 866 -31.28 -37.35 38.85
C GLN A 866 -32.50 -38.27 38.80
N GLU A 867 -33.69 -37.77 39.13
CA GLU A 867 -34.95 -38.52 39.04
C GLU A 867 -35.25 -38.98 37.60
N GLN A 868 -35.01 -38.11 36.59
CA GLN A 868 -35.15 -38.50 35.18
C GLN A 868 -34.13 -39.59 34.80
N LEU A 869 -32.86 -39.41 35.19
CA LEU A 869 -31.80 -40.37 34.90
C LEU A 869 -32.09 -41.74 35.53
N ASP A 870 -32.61 -41.76 36.76
CA ASP A 870 -32.99 -42.98 37.46
C ASP A 870 -34.17 -43.68 36.79
N SER A 871 -35.15 -42.91 36.31
CA SER A 871 -36.34 -43.45 35.64
C SER A 871 -36.06 -43.98 34.22
N VAL A 872 -35.19 -43.30 33.47
CA VAL A 872 -34.98 -43.58 32.03
C VAL A 872 -33.80 -44.54 31.82
N VAL A 873 -32.68 -44.29 32.50
CA VAL A 873 -31.44 -45.04 32.32
C VAL A 873 -31.30 -46.15 33.37
N GLY A 874 -31.71 -45.87 34.61
CA GLY A 874 -31.59 -46.78 35.74
C GLY A 874 -30.15 -46.87 36.30
N PRO A 875 -29.94 -47.72 37.33
CA PRO A 875 -28.67 -47.74 38.07
C PRO A 875 -27.56 -48.58 37.40
N ASN A 876 -27.90 -49.45 36.45
CA ASN A 876 -27.00 -50.49 35.92
C ASN A 876 -26.46 -50.20 34.52
N LYS A 877 -26.85 -49.07 33.90
CA LYS A 877 -26.45 -48.68 32.54
C LYS A 877 -25.95 -47.24 32.57
N LEU A 878 -24.89 -46.95 31.83
CA LEU A 878 -24.40 -45.59 31.65
C LEU A 878 -25.32 -44.80 30.71
N PRO A 879 -25.61 -43.52 31.00
CA PRO A 879 -26.18 -42.61 30.02
C PRO A 879 -25.30 -42.47 28.77
N THR A 880 -25.93 -42.41 27.60
CA THR A 880 -25.27 -42.29 26.29
C THR A 880 -25.96 -41.24 25.43
N PHE A 881 -25.37 -40.91 24.27
CA PHE A 881 -25.99 -40.04 23.28
C PHE A 881 -27.30 -40.59 22.68
N GLN A 882 -27.57 -41.89 22.78
CA GLN A 882 -28.85 -42.46 22.33
C GLN A 882 -30.01 -42.02 23.23
N ASP A 883 -29.71 -41.63 24.46
CA ASP A 883 -30.70 -41.21 25.45
C ASP A 883 -31.02 -39.69 25.34
N GLU A 884 -30.32 -38.94 24.49
CA GLU A 884 -30.43 -37.47 24.40
C GLU A 884 -31.83 -36.98 24.09
N SER A 885 -32.57 -37.67 23.22
CA SER A 885 -33.94 -37.29 22.84
C SER A 885 -34.98 -37.52 23.94
N VAL A 886 -34.64 -38.28 24.98
CA VAL A 886 -35.53 -38.61 26.11
C VAL A 886 -35.04 -38.03 27.44
N LEU A 887 -33.79 -37.56 27.51
CA LEU A 887 -33.20 -36.90 28.68
C LEU A 887 -33.35 -35.37 28.65
N MET A 888 -34.59 -34.88 28.44
CA MET A 888 -34.86 -33.45 28.33
C MET A 888 -34.47 -32.62 29.57
N GLN A 889 -34.50 -33.20 30.78
CA GLN A 889 -34.10 -32.48 32.00
C GLN A 889 -32.59 -32.24 32.04
N VAL A 890 -31.78 -33.18 31.53
CA VAL A 890 -30.33 -32.99 31.35
C VAL A 890 -30.09 -31.80 30.42
N THR A 891 -30.81 -31.77 29.29
CA THR A 891 -30.65 -30.71 28.29
C THR A 891 -31.06 -29.35 28.83
N ALA A 892 -32.22 -29.28 29.49
CA ALA A 892 -32.71 -28.08 30.15
C ALA A 892 -31.75 -27.57 31.24
N PHE A 893 -31.10 -28.47 31.99
CA PHE A 893 -30.16 -28.13 33.05
C PHE A 893 -28.90 -27.44 32.53
N TYR A 894 -28.26 -27.97 31.49
CA TYR A 894 -27.05 -27.32 30.96
C TYR A 894 -27.38 -26.02 30.21
N LEU A 895 -28.56 -25.92 29.57
CA LEU A 895 -29.01 -24.67 28.95
C LEU A 895 -29.25 -23.59 30.02
N GLU A 896 -29.85 -23.95 31.15
CA GLU A 896 -30.03 -23.03 32.28
C GLU A 896 -28.72 -22.64 32.94
N THR A 897 -27.76 -23.56 33.01
CA THR A 897 -26.38 -23.28 33.46
C THR A 897 -25.77 -22.13 32.65
N PHE A 898 -25.87 -22.18 31.32
CA PHE A 898 -25.32 -21.15 30.45
C PHE A 898 -26.08 -19.82 30.46
N ARG A 899 -27.37 -19.85 30.78
CA ARG A 899 -28.12 -18.61 31.01
C ARG A 899 -27.71 -17.98 32.34
N TRP A 900 -27.63 -18.79 33.39
CA TRP A 900 -27.31 -18.32 34.73
C TRP A 900 -25.91 -17.69 34.79
N GLN A 901 -24.91 -18.39 34.26
CA GLN A 901 -23.51 -17.95 34.16
C GLN A 901 -22.96 -18.26 32.76
N ALA A 902 -22.70 -17.21 31.97
CA ALA A 902 -22.12 -17.34 30.64
C ALA A 902 -20.59 -17.30 30.70
N ASP A 903 -19.92 -18.15 29.91
CA ASP A 903 -18.45 -18.17 29.78
C ASP A 903 -17.87 -16.86 29.19
N SER A 904 -18.72 -16.02 28.60
CA SER A 904 -18.36 -14.64 28.24
C SER A 904 -19.57 -13.72 28.43
N ALA A 905 -19.51 -12.90 29.49
CA ALA A 905 -20.63 -12.07 29.95
C ALA A 905 -20.90 -10.82 29.10
N ALA A 906 -19.89 -10.26 28.42
CA ALA A 906 -20.02 -9.06 27.56
C ALA A 906 -19.93 -9.35 26.04
N TRP A 907 -19.63 -10.60 25.67
CA TRP A 907 -19.31 -11.10 24.32
C TRP A 907 -18.28 -10.29 23.52
N PHE A 908 -17.79 -10.85 22.41
CA PHE A 908 -16.84 -10.17 21.55
C PHE A 908 -17.51 -9.13 20.65
N ALA A 909 -16.82 -8.01 20.43
CA ALA A 909 -17.32 -6.89 19.64
C ALA A 909 -17.62 -7.29 18.18
N HIS A 910 -18.81 -6.95 17.71
CA HIS A 910 -19.15 -6.85 16.30
C HIS A 910 -18.85 -5.43 15.81
N GLN A 911 -18.76 -5.22 14.50
CA GLN A 911 -18.73 -3.87 13.92
C GLN A 911 -19.76 -3.74 12.80
N ALA A 912 -20.48 -2.62 12.79
CA ALA A 912 -21.43 -2.27 11.75
C ALA A 912 -20.69 -1.93 10.44
N THR A 913 -21.03 -2.60 9.33
CA THR A 913 -20.50 -2.31 7.99
C THR A 913 -21.31 -1.27 7.23
N ARG A 914 -22.56 -1.04 7.66
CA ARG A 914 -23.46 0.00 7.16
C ARG A 914 -24.32 0.53 8.31
N ASP A 915 -24.99 1.65 8.09
CA ASP A 915 -25.96 2.19 9.04
C ASP A 915 -27.12 1.18 9.26
N ILE A 916 -27.45 0.93 10.53
CA ILE A 916 -28.56 0.09 10.98
C ILE A 916 -29.56 0.97 11.71
N VAL A 917 -30.84 0.89 11.32
CA VAL A 917 -31.92 1.62 11.99
C VAL A 917 -32.64 0.65 12.92
N TYR A 918 -32.70 0.98 14.21
CA TYR A 918 -33.38 0.20 15.23
C TYR A 918 -34.21 1.13 16.11
N ASP A 919 -35.52 0.87 16.22
CA ASP A 919 -36.45 1.61 17.09
C ASP A 919 -36.33 3.14 17.01
N GLY A 920 -36.23 3.67 15.78
CA GLY A 920 -36.07 5.11 15.54
C GLY A 920 -34.65 5.66 15.71
N TYR A 921 -33.73 4.89 16.27
CA TYR A 921 -32.31 5.21 16.40
C TYR A 921 -31.47 4.74 15.22
N ILE A 922 -30.27 5.31 15.08
CA ILE A 922 -29.27 4.88 14.10
C ILE A 922 -28.01 4.34 14.80
N ILE A 923 -27.59 3.15 14.42
CA ILE A 923 -26.27 2.58 14.71
C ILE A 923 -25.44 2.79 13.44
N PRO A 924 -24.53 3.77 13.41
CA PRO A 924 -23.82 4.12 12.18
C PRO A 924 -22.75 3.08 11.81
N ALA A 925 -22.39 3.01 10.54
CA ALA A 925 -21.26 2.24 10.06
C ALA A 925 -19.97 2.57 10.85
N GLY A 926 -19.18 1.55 11.15
CA GLY A 926 -17.98 1.62 11.98
C GLY A 926 -18.25 1.55 13.50
N ALA A 927 -19.50 1.59 13.97
CA ALA A 927 -19.81 1.41 15.38
C ALA A 927 -19.47 0.00 15.87
N ALA A 928 -18.82 -0.10 17.02
CA ALA A 928 -18.56 -1.37 17.70
C ALA A 928 -19.82 -1.77 18.48
N ILE A 929 -20.29 -3.00 18.32
CA ILE A 929 -21.55 -3.48 18.91
C ILE A 929 -21.24 -4.68 19.78
N TYR A 930 -21.60 -4.62 21.06
CA TYR A 930 -21.45 -5.71 22.02
C TYR A 930 -22.82 -6.25 22.41
N GLY A 931 -22.97 -7.57 22.38
CA GLY A 931 -24.10 -8.25 22.99
C GLY A 931 -23.78 -8.54 24.45
N ASN A 932 -24.38 -7.81 25.39
CA ASN A 932 -24.20 -8.10 26.81
C ASN A 932 -24.99 -9.36 27.17
N HIS A 933 -24.33 -10.51 27.13
CA HIS A 933 -24.94 -11.80 27.42
C HIS A 933 -25.50 -11.89 28.83
N TRP A 934 -24.86 -11.28 29.83
CA TRP A 934 -25.38 -11.22 31.19
C TRP A 934 -26.75 -10.54 31.25
N SER A 935 -26.85 -9.39 30.57
CA SER A 935 -28.06 -8.57 30.47
C SER A 935 -29.16 -9.30 29.69
N ILE A 936 -28.83 -9.90 28.55
CA ILE A 936 -29.77 -10.66 27.70
C ILE A 936 -30.30 -11.90 28.43
N ALA A 937 -29.43 -12.61 29.16
CA ALA A 937 -29.79 -13.78 29.95
C ALA A 937 -30.71 -13.48 31.14
N ARG A 938 -30.82 -12.20 31.51
CA ARG A 938 -31.63 -11.69 32.62
C ARG A 938 -32.76 -10.79 32.15
N ASP A 939 -33.09 -10.82 30.86
CA ASP A 939 -34.23 -10.09 30.32
C ASP A 939 -35.54 -10.67 30.89
N PRO A 940 -36.27 -9.93 31.75
CA PRO A 940 -37.46 -10.45 32.42
C PRO A 940 -38.62 -10.72 31.44
N ALA A 941 -38.58 -10.14 30.23
CA ALA A 941 -39.58 -10.41 29.19
C ALA A 941 -39.47 -11.83 28.61
N ILE A 942 -38.27 -12.40 28.63
CA ILE A 942 -37.99 -13.75 28.09
C ILE A 942 -37.78 -14.77 29.21
N PHE A 943 -37.13 -14.33 30.29
CA PHE A 943 -36.79 -15.16 31.45
C PHE A 943 -37.41 -14.56 32.72
N PRO A 944 -38.70 -14.84 33.01
CA PRO A 944 -39.31 -14.46 34.28
C PRO A 944 -38.51 -15.01 35.47
N ASP A 945 -38.38 -14.21 36.52
CA ASP A 945 -37.52 -14.48 37.69
C ASP A 945 -36.09 -14.89 37.27
N PRO A 946 -35.33 -14.00 36.61
CA PRO A 946 -34.08 -14.37 35.95
C PRO A 946 -32.96 -14.79 36.91
N GLU A 947 -33.01 -14.38 38.18
CA GLU A 947 -32.04 -14.81 39.20
C GLU A 947 -32.34 -16.21 39.76
N ARG A 948 -33.55 -16.74 39.54
CA ARG A 948 -33.88 -18.10 39.93
C ARG A 948 -33.33 -19.06 38.88
N PHE A 949 -32.49 -20.00 39.33
CA PHE A 949 -32.07 -21.13 38.51
C PHE A 949 -33.25 -22.09 38.33
N ASP A 950 -33.82 -22.11 37.12
CA ASP A 950 -34.97 -22.97 36.80
C ASP A 950 -34.82 -23.60 35.42
N PRO A 951 -34.36 -24.87 35.34
CA PRO A 951 -34.30 -25.60 34.08
C PRO A 951 -35.64 -25.70 33.36
N GLN A 952 -36.78 -25.69 34.08
CA GLN A 952 -38.08 -25.92 33.45
C GLN A 952 -38.44 -24.85 32.42
N ARG A 953 -37.85 -23.65 32.47
CA ARG A 953 -38.09 -22.57 31.50
C ARG A 953 -37.70 -22.92 30.06
N TRP A 954 -36.84 -23.94 29.90
CA TRP A 954 -36.37 -24.44 28.61
C TRP A 954 -37.28 -25.52 28.02
N LEU A 955 -38.26 -26.01 28.78
CA LEU A 955 -39.16 -27.06 28.35
C LEU A 955 -40.46 -26.48 27.78
N THR A 956 -41.09 -27.20 26.86
CA THR A 956 -42.46 -26.95 26.44
C THR A 956 -43.42 -27.14 27.61
N ALA A 957 -44.64 -26.59 27.51
CA ALA A 957 -45.62 -26.63 28.61
C ALA A 957 -45.98 -28.06 29.08
N ASP A 958 -45.86 -29.06 28.20
CA ASP A 958 -46.05 -30.47 28.49
C ASP A 958 -44.78 -31.20 28.98
N GLY A 959 -43.64 -30.50 29.05
CA GLY A 959 -42.37 -31.03 29.53
C GLY A 959 -41.66 -32.01 28.58
N THR A 960 -42.16 -32.20 27.36
CA THR A 960 -41.70 -33.28 26.47
C THR A 960 -40.58 -32.88 25.52
N LYS A 961 -40.38 -31.57 25.28
CA LYS A 961 -39.39 -31.05 24.33
C LYS A 961 -38.69 -29.79 24.86
N ILE A 962 -37.52 -29.51 24.31
CA ILE A 962 -36.87 -28.20 24.47
C ILE A 962 -37.60 -27.16 23.61
N ARG A 963 -37.78 -25.96 24.15
CA ARG A 963 -38.34 -24.80 23.46
C ARG A 963 -37.45 -24.36 22.30
N GLU A 964 -38.04 -24.22 21.12
CA GLU A 964 -37.34 -23.80 19.89
C GLU A 964 -37.39 -22.28 19.67
N ASP A 965 -38.23 -21.56 20.42
CA ASP A 965 -38.37 -20.10 20.33
C ASP A 965 -37.23 -19.34 21.03
N LEU A 966 -36.46 -20.04 21.88
CA LEU A 966 -35.31 -19.50 22.59
C LEU A 966 -34.00 -19.82 21.86
N LYS A 967 -33.20 -18.79 21.58
CA LYS A 967 -31.86 -18.94 21.00
C LYS A 967 -30.80 -19.09 22.07
N VAL A 968 -29.85 -19.99 21.83
CA VAL A 968 -28.64 -20.18 22.66
C VAL A 968 -27.61 -19.11 22.27
N PHE A 969 -27.89 -17.86 22.63
CA PHE A 969 -27.07 -16.70 22.27
C PHE A 969 -25.66 -16.72 22.88
N GLN A 970 -25.38 -17.61 23.84
CA GLN A 970 -24.06 -17.76 24.45
C GLN A 970 -22.98 -18.16 23.44
N PHE A 971 -23.37 -18.72 22.30
CA PHE A 971 -22.45 -19.01 21.18
C PHE A 971 -22.26 -17.81 20.22
N GLY A 972 -22.90 -16.67 20.49
CA GLY A 972 -22.91 -15.48 19.66
C GLY A 972 -24.03 -15.46 18.63
N PHE A 973 -23.93 -14.50 17.70
CA PHE A 973 -25.01 -14.15 16.78
C PHE A 973 -24.58 -14.15 15.30
N GLY A 974 -25.55 -14.37 14.43
CA GLY A 974 -25.48 -14.15 12.99
C GLY A 974 -24.30 -14.87 12.32
N ARG A 975 -23.64 -14.19 11.38
CA ARG A 975 -22.50 -14.74 10.62
C ARG A 975 -21.25 -14.99 11.46
N ARG A 976 -21.26 -14.58 12.72
CA ARG A 976 -20.15 -14.72 13.67
C ARG A 976 -20.44 -15.73 14.78
N VAL A 977 -21.57 -16.46 14.71
CA VAL A 977 -21.88 -17.56 15.62
C VAL A 977 -20.73 -18.58 15.66
N CYS A 978 -20.47 -19.09 16.87
CA CYS A 978 -19.43 -20.06 17.17
C CYS A 978 -19.55 -21.30 16.27
N PRO A 979 -18.50 -21.63 15.49
CA PRO A 979 -18.54 -22.80 14.62
C PRO A 979 -18.57 -24.11 15.41
N GLY A 980 -18.03 -24.15 16.65
CA GLY A 980 -17.95 -25.34 17.49
C GLY A 980 -19.17 -25.61 18.38
N SER A 981 -20.26 -24.85 18.23
CA SER A 981 -21.44 -24.92 19.12
C SER A 981 -22.04 -26.33 19.22
N HIS A 982 -22.11 -27.07 18.12
CA HIS A 982 -22.62 -28.45 18.11
C HIS A 982 -21.72 -29.42 18.90
N VAL A 983 -20.39 -29.29 18.78
CA VAL A 983 -19.45 -30.16 19.54
C VAL A 983 -19.49 -29.83 21.03
N ALA A 984 -19.57 -28.54 21.37
CA ALA A 984 -19.64 -28.08 22.76
C ALA A 984 -20.94 -28.53 23.45
N THR A 985 -22.09 -28.34 22.81
CA THR A 985 -23.39 -28.77 23.37
C THR A 985 -23.47 -30.28 23.59
N LYS A 986 -22.93 -31.10 22.68
CA LYS A 986 -22.82 -32.55 22.87
C LYS A 986 -21.91 -32.91 24.05
N SER A 987 -20.77 -32.21 24.20
CA SER A 987 -19.86 -32.41 25.33
C SER A 987 -20.54 -32.12 26.67
N LEU A 988 -21.35 -31.06 26.73
CA LEU A 988 -22.06 -30.67 27.93
C LEU A 988 -23.18 -31.62 28.25
N PHE A 989 -23.97 -32.03 27.26
CA PHE A 989 -25.01 -33.04 27.44
C PHE A 989 -24.43 -34.30 28.11
N ILE A 990 -23.37 -34.88 27.52
CA ILE A 990 -22.85 -36.15 28.02
C ILE A 990 -22.14 -36.02 29.38
N ASN A 991 -21.40 -34.92 29.61
CA ASN A 991 -20.81 -34.66 30.92
C ASN A 991 -21.87 -34.42 31.98
N THR A 992 -22.93 -33.66 31.69
CA THR A 992 -24.05 -33.44 32.61
C THR A 992 -24.73 -34.77 32.96
N ALA A 993 -25.06 -35.57 31.94
CA ALA A 993 -25.74 -36.85 32.12
C ALA A 993 -24.89 -37.81 32.98
N LEU A 994 -23.64 -38.06 32.60
CA LEU A 994 -22.76 -38.97 33.33
C LEU A 994 -22.44 -38.46 34.74
N MET A 995 -22.18 -37.17 34.90
CA MET A 995 -21.81 -36.60 36.20
C MET A 995 -22.96 -36.63 37.20
N LEU A 996 -24.17 -36.23 36.80
CA LEU A 996 -25.33 -36.25 37.70
C LEU A 996 -25.90 -37.67 37.88
N TRP A 997 -25.64 -38.58 36.92
CA TRP A 997 -25.92 -40.01 37.11
C TRP A 997 -24.94 -40.66 38.10
N SER A 998 -23.67 -40.23 38.11
CA SER A 998 -22.61 -40.82 38.95
C SER A 998 -22.56 -40.22 40.36
N TYR A 999 -22.79 -38.91 40.48
CA TYR A 999 -22.52 -38.15 41.70
C TYR A 999 -23.71 -37.29 42.13
N ARG A 1000 -23.83 -37.10 43.45
CA ARG A 1000 -24.52 -35.97 44.06
C ARG A 1000 -23.46 -34.93 44.40
N ILE A 1001 -23.57 -33.76 43.79
CA ILE A 1001 -22.65 -32.64 44.00
C ILE A 1001 -23.26 -31.74 45.06
N LEU A 1002 -22.47 -31.42 46.09
CA LEU A 1002 -22.89 -30.65 47.25
C LEU A 1002 -21.89 -29.52 47.52
N PRO A 1003 -22.33 -28.39 48.10
CA PRO A 1003 -21.42 -27.33 48.51
C PRO A 1003 -20.48 -27.83 49.61
N ASP A 1004 -19.23 -27.36 49.62
CA ASP A 1004 -18.33 -27.56 50.75
C ASP A 1004 -18.81 -26.73 51.95
N GLN A 1005 -19.05 -27.38 53.09
CA GLN A 1005 -19.49 -26.69 54.30
C GLN A 1005 -18.38 -25.80 54.91
N LYS A 1006 -17.11 -26.08 54.61
CA LYS A 1006 -15.97 -25.33 55.14
C LYS A 1006 -15.64 -24.09 54.32
N ASN A 1007 -15.93 -24.11 53.03
CA ASN A 1007 -15.63 -23.05 52.07
C ASN A 1007 -16.92 -22.69 51.32
N PRO A 1008 -17.65 -21.63 51.75
CA PRO A 1008 -18.87 -21.21 51.07
C PRO A 1008 -18.65 -20.97 49.58
N LEU A 1009 -19.56 -21.49 48.75
CA LEU A 1009 -19.49 -21.35 47.31
C LEU A 1009 -19.85 -19.92 46.89
N ASP A 1010 -18.89 -19.15 46.40
CA ASP A 1010 -19.13 -17.85 45.77
C ASP A 1010 -19.44 -18.04 44.29
N THR A 1011 -20.70 -17.85 43.93
CA THR A 1011 -21.19 -18.02 42.56
C THR A 1011 -20.87 -16.85 41.64
N MET A 1012 -20.17 -15.81 42.12
CA MET A 1012 -19.75 -14.64 41.35
C MET A 1012 -18.22 -14.51 41.24
N ALA A 1013 -17.46 -15.43 41.82
CA ALA A 1013 -16.01 -15.46 41.76
C ALA A 1013 -15.50 -15.92 40.37
N PHE A 1014 -15.21 -14.97 39.47
CA PHE A 1014 -14.74 -15.22 38.10
C PHE A 1014 -13.50 -14.39 37.75
N THR A 1015 -12.73 -14.83 36.76
CA THR A 1015 -11.57 -14.11 36.22
C THR A 1015 -11.97 -12.80 35.51
N ASN A 1016 -11.09 -11.81 35.57
CA ASN A 1016 -11.26 -10.50 34.90
C ASN A 1016 -10.67 -10.50 33.47
N THR A 1017 -11.09 -11.45 32.64
CA THR A 1017 -10.66 -11.63 31.24
C THR A 1017 -11.84 -11.63 30.28
N ALA A 1018 -11.60 -11.48 28.97
CA ALA A 1018 -12.68 -11.44 27.96
C ALA A 1018 -13.57 -12.70 27.94
N ASN A 1019 -12.95 -13.87 28.19
CA ASN A 1019 -13.65 -15.09 28.61
C ASN A 1019 -13.52 -15.18 30.13
N THR A 1020 -14.63 -15.36 30.83
CA THR A 1020 -14.71 -15.35 32.28
C THR A 1020 -14.72 -16.79 32.79
N HIS A 1021 -13.67 -17.20 33.47
CA HIS A 1021 -13.56 -18.52 34.08
C HIS A 1021 -13.89 -18.46 35.57
N PRO A 1022 -14.59 -19.45 36.15
CA PRO A 1022 -14.76 -19.50 37.59
C PRO A 1022 -13.38 -19.57 38.26
N LEU A 1023 -13.19 -18.80 39.34
CA LEU A 1023 -12.02 -18.95 40.20
C LEU A 1023 -12.07 -20.32 40.91
N PRO A 1024 -10.93 -20.88 41.36
CA PRO A 1024 -10.91 -22.15 42.07
C PRO A 1024 -11.93 -22.20 43.23
N PHE A 1025 -12.82 -23.20 43.22
CA PHE A 1025 -13.85 -23.39 44.23
C PHE A 1025 -13.95 -24.84 44.71
N SER A 1026 -14.41 -25.04 45.94
CA SER A 1026 -14.53 -26.36 46.57
C SER A 1026 -15.96 -26.87 46.57
N VAL A 1027 -16.14 -28.12 46.14
CA VAL A 1027 -17.41 -28.86 46.20
C VAL A 1027 -17.14 -30.31 46.62
N ARG A 1028 -18.19 -30.99 47.05
CA ARG A 1028 -18.13 -32.39 47.47
C ARG A 1028 -18.89 -33.27 46.48
N PHE A 1029 -18.19 -34.22 45.89
CA PHE A 1029 -18.76 -35.27 45.04
C PHE A 1029 -19.07 -36.50 45.90
N GLU A 1030 -20.35 -36.81 46.11
CA GLU A 1030 -20.79 -38.06 46.73
C GLU A 1030 -21.20 -39.06 45.63
N PRO A 1031 -20.53 -40.22 45.50
CA PRO A 1031 -20.99 -41.28 44.61
C PRO A 1031 -22.44 -41.68 44.93
N ARG A 1032 -23.29 -41.80 43.90
CA ARG A 1032 -24.70 -42.19 44.05
C ARG A 1032 -24.90 -43.71 44.23
N ARG A 1033 -23.80 -44.47 44.15
CA ARG A 1033 -23.71 -45.93 44.32
C ARG A 1033 -22.36 -46.30 44.90
N ASP A 1034 -22.13 -47.57 45.22
CA ASP A 1034 -20.84 -48.03 45.74
C ASP A 1034 -19.70 -47.62 44.80
N ALA A 1035 -18.59 -47.12 45.37
CA ALA A 1035 -17.50 -46.57 44.59
C ALA A 1035 -16.85 -47.62 43.66
N LYS A 1036 -16.75 -48.88 44.08
CA LYS A 1036 -16.19 -49.95 43.25
C LYS A 1036 -17.15 -50.38 42.16
N GLU A 1037 -18.45 -50.38 42.45
CA GLU A 1037 -19.49 -50.63 41.45
C GLU A 1037 -19.51 -49.51 40.38
N LEU A 1038 -19.41 -48.25 40.80
CA LEU A 1038 -19.30 -47.11 39.90
C LEU A 1038 -18.04 -47.18 39.04
N GLU A 1039 -16.88 -47.48 39.64
CA GLU A 1039 -15.62 -47.66 38.92
C GLU A 1039 -15.73 -48.74 37.85
N LYS A 1040 -16.30 -49.90 38.20
CA LYS A 1040 -16.52 -51.00 37.26
C LYS A 1040 -17.42 -50.59 36.09
N LEU A 1041 -18.56 -49.95 36.37
CA LEU A 1041 -19.49 -49.49 35.34
C LEU A 1041 -18.87 -48.46 34.40
N LEU A 1042 -17.93 -47.65 34.88
CA LEU A 1042 -17.19 -46.67 34.07
C LEU A 1042 -16.01 -47.28 33.30
N GLN A 1043 -15.54 -48.48 33.67
CA GLN A 1043 -14.42 -49.20 33.03
C GLN A 1043 -14.87 -50.25 32.01
N ASP A 1044 -16.07 -50.82 32.16
CA ASP A 1044 -16.65 -51.78 31.22
C ASP A 1044 -16.98 -51.08 29.88
N MET A 1045 -16.04 -51.13 28.92
CA MET A 1045 -16.17 -50.63 27.54
C MET A 1045 -16.67 -51.71 26.57
#